data_AF-A0A2H3IKR3-F1
#
_entry.id   AF-A0A2H3IKR3-F1
#
_cell.length_a   1.000
_cell.length_b   1.000
_cell.length_c   1.000
_cell.angle_alpha   90.00
_cell.angle_beta   90.00
_cell.angle_gamma   90.00
#
_symmetry.space_group_name_H-M   'P 1'
#
loop_
_entity.id
_entity.type
_entity.pdbx_description
1 polymer ?
#
loop_
_entity_poly.entity_id
_entity_poly.type
_entity_poly.pdbx_seq_one_letter_code
_entity_poly.pdbx_strand_id
1 'polypeptide(L)'
;MLSSRGETYAKAGLADGYLRPREPYNKGTKEGIVSFGNAENFLMQDILLEYIRTKAFQHLDNASLTYHEGPFGPKRLREAMAKLIIRYFHPAIPISPDHVLFTSGITSLNAMYAMCLTDPGDGILLGQPIYGSFNGDLQVPSGCQLIYTPFHEDDPFGRNAVEHYEETFLQAREKGVSIKALLICNPHNPLGRCYPRDILEALMQFCQKYQIHLISDEIYALSVYEEDHSSGFVSILSIDPAPLGVDPAIIHVLYGMSKDFAAAGLRLGCLISRNQKFMHAALSISRFHWPSEISCSIATTLLEDHGFIDSFLRKSRELLRSQRDFAVQILDEAGIPYARGCNAGFFLWIDLSKCLNARIVDTQGEWAAELDLSQQLQEIGVEMSSGHAYHNETAGWFRVIFSIEREILEEGLSRQLALPKMYTLPPLPYAYEALEPVISAEIMTLHHQKHHQTYINNLNAALSAQQAATTSNDIPALLALQQKIKFNGGGHINHSHFWRNLAPAGSAETNINAVAPNIKASIEVKWGSVDNFINDFKQTLLGIQGSGWGWLIVKQGPAEKKTRSLEIVTTKDQDSVVAPDESVVPLFGVDMWEHAYYLQYLNNKAGYVTEIWKIINWKVVEERFSRGIQGEVSFQL
;
A
#
# COMPACT_ATOMS: atom_id res chain seq x y z
N MET A 1 4.64 -38.40 -20.54
CA MET A 1 3.48 -37.53 -20.83
C MET A 1 2.71 -37.34 -19.54
N LEU A 2 2.47 -36.11 -19.11
CA LEU A 2 1.61 -35.81 -17.97
C LEU A 2 0.14 -35.82 -18.42
N SER A 3 -0.80 -35.95 -17.47
CA SER A 3 -2.21 -35.66 -17.73
C SER A 3 -2.44 -34.16 -17.90
N SER A 4 -3.59 -33.74 -18.44
CA SER A 4 -3.95 -32.32 -18.51
C SER A 4 -3.91 -31.61 -17.15
N ARG A 5 -4.31 -32.30 -16.08
CA ARG A 5 -4.19 -31.80 -14.70
C ARG A 5 -2.72 -31.63 -14.31
N GLY A 6 -1.86 -32.61 -14.61
CA GLY A 6 -0.43 -32.52 -14.32
C GLY A 6 0.24 -31.36 -15.06
N GLU A 7 -0.09 -31.15 -16.33
CA GLU A 7 0.37 -30.00 -17.12
C GLU A 7 -0.13 -28.66 -16.52
N THR A 8 -1.34 -28.63 -15.98
CA THR A 8 -1.91 -27.43 -15.32
C THR A 8 -1.12 -27.08 -14.06
N TYR A 9 -0.81 -28.07 -13.20
CA TYR A 9 0.04 -27.86 -12.03
C TYR A 9 1.46 -27.42 -12.39
N ALA A 10 2.05 -28.01 -13.44
CA ALA A 10 3.38 -27.64 -13.89
C ALA A 10 3.42 -26.17 -14.37
N LYS A 11 2.39 -25.72 -15.10
CA LYS A 11 2.28 -24.34 -15.60
C LYS A 11 1.94 -23.33 -14.51
N ALA A 12 1.28 -23.75 -13.44
CA ALA A 12 0.89 -22.86 -12.34
C ALA A 12 2.09 -22.32 -11.54
N GLY A 13 3.29 -22.92 -11.65
CA GLY A 13 4.51 -22.37 -11.05
C GLY A 13 4.49 -22.28 -9.52
N LEU A 14 3.62 -23.03 -8.84
CA LEU A 14 3.40 -22.91 -7.38
C LEU A 14 4.67 -23.20 -6.56
N ALA A 15 5.65 -23.90 -7.14
CA ALA A 15 6.94 -24.19 -6.51
C ALA A 15 8.01 -23.11 -6.75
N ASP A 16 7.83 -22.23 -7.73
CA ASP A 16 8.89 -21.35 -8.24
C ASP A 16 9.40 -20.37 -7.17
N GLY A 17 8.51 -19.90 -6.29
CA GLY A 17 8.88 -19.10 -5.13
C GLY A 17 9.78 -19.83 -4.14
N TYR A 18 9.59 -21.13 -3.96
CA TYR A 18 10.34 -21.96 -3.00
C TYR A 18 11.66 -22.49 -3.56
N LEU A 19 11.73 -22.68 -4.88
CA LEU A 19 12.93 -23.19 -5.56
C LEU A 19 13.95 -22.09 -5.89
N ARG A 20 13.54 -20.82 -5.87
CA ARG A 20 14.45 -19.69 -6.03
C ARG A 20 15.48 -19.68 -4.89
N PRO A 21 16.80 -19.66 -5.19
CA PRO A 21 17.83 -19.48 -4.17
C PRO A 21 17.58 -18.16 -3.45
N ARG A 22 17.64 -18.20 -2.12
CA ARG A 22 17.51 -17.01 -1.28
C ARG A 22 18.73 -16.94 -0.37
N GLU A 23 19.36 -15.78 -0.34
CA GLU A 23 20.32 -15.43 0.70
C GLU A 23 19.56 -14.66 1.78
N PRO A 24 19.16 -15.30 2.90
CA PRO A 24 18.40 -14.64 3.93
C PRO A 24 19.23 -13.53 4.57
N TYR A 25 18.56 -12.46 4.99
CA TYR A 25 19.21 -11.35 5.68
C TYR A 25 20.03 -11.81 6.89
N ASN A 26 21.29 -11.39 6.94
CA ASN A 26 22.20 -11.61 8.06
C ASN A 26 22.39 -10.31 8.83
N LYS A 27 21.96 -10.25 10.08
CA LYS A 27 22.07 -9.05 10.93
C LYS A 27 23.52 -8.61 11.18
N GLY A 28 24.44 -9.57 11.29
CA GLY A 28 25.84 -9.29 11.60
C GLY A 28 26.57 -8.61 10.46
N THR A 29 26.33 -9.05 9.21
CA THR A 29 26.94 -8.44 8.01
C THR A 29 26.07 -7.37 7.36
N LYS A 30 24.77 -7.33 7.70
CA LYS A 30 23.73 -6.57 7.01
C LYS A 30 23.59 -6.91 5.53
N GLU A 31 24.00 -8.11 5.12
CA GLU A 31 23.87 -8.60 3.74
C GLU A 31 22.64 -9.51 3.60
N GLY A 32 22.27 -9.82 2.35
CA GLY A 32 21.13 -10.69 2.03
C GLY A 32 19.79 -9.97 1.99
N ILE A 33 18.72 -10.74 1.82
CA ILE A 33 17.36 -10.25 1.52
C ILE A 33 16.53 -10.18 2.81
N VAL A 34 15.98 -8.99 3.10
CA VAL A 34 14.88 -8.83 4.06
C VAL A 34 13.56 -9.20 3.35
N SER A 35 12.92 -10.27 3.80
CA SER A 35 11.68 -10.75 3.20
C SER A 35 10.45 -10.31 4.00
N PHE A 36 9.56 -9.58 3.31
CA PHE A 36 8.18 -9.32 3.70
C PHE A 36 7.20 -10.24 2.94
N GLY A 37 7.67 -11.36 2.38
CA GLY A 37 6.84 -12.26 1.58
C GLY A 37 5.89 -13.13 2.43
N ASN A 38 6.36 -13.60 3.59
CA ASN A 38 5.67 -14.60 4.39
C ASN A 38 4.91 -13.98 5.57
N ALA A 39 3.58 -14.07 5.52
CA ALA A 39 2.72 -13.64 6.61
C ALA A 39 2.72 -14.68 7.76
N GLU A 40 3.77 -14.69 8.57
CA GLU A 40 3.90 -15.50 9.78
C GLU A 40 4.16 -14.62 11.01
N ASN A 41 3.72 -15.09 12.18
CA ASN A 41 3.95 -14.37 13.43
C ASN A 41 5.29 -14.76 14.06
N PHE A 42 6.39 -14.30 13.46
CA PHE A 42 7.75 -14.62 13.93
C PHE A 42 8.02 -14.12 15.35
N LEU A 43 7.33 -13.06 15.78
CA LEU A 43 7.43 -12.47 17.13
C LEU A 43 7.08 -13.45 18.26
N MET A 44 6.31 -14.51 17.97
CA MET A 44 5.77 -15.42 18.97
C MET A 44 6.34 -16.85 18.86
N GLN A 45 7.22 -17.12 17.89
CA GLN A 45 7.72 -18.47 17.63
C GLN A 45 8.56 -19.03 18.79
N ASP A 46 9.41 -18.20 19.42
CA ASP A 46 10.21 -18.65 20.57
C ASP A 46 9.35 -19.06 21.76
N ILE A 47 8.30 -18.28 22.04
CA ILE A 47 7.33 -18.55 23.12
C ILE A 47 6.58 -19.86 22.84
N LEU A 48 6.11 -20.05 21.60
CA LEU A 48 5.45 -21.29 21.22
C LEU A 48 6.42 -22.48 21.31
N LEU A 49 7.64 -22.33 20.82
CA LEU A 49 8.64 -23.41 20.78
C LEU A 49 9.02 -23.85 22.20
N GLU A 50 9.20 -22.91 23.11
CA GLU A 50 9.42 -23.20 24.53
C GLU A 50 8.24 -23.96 25.13
N TYR A 51 6.99 -23.53 24.87
CA TYR A 51 5.79 -24.25 25.30
C TYR A 51 5.73 -25.68 24.78
N ILE A 52 6.03 -25.88 23.49
CA ILE A 52 6.03 -27.21 22.86
C ILE A 52 7.06 -28.12 23.55
N ARG A 53 8.29 -27.61 23.76
CA ARG A 53 9.39 -28.35 24.38
C ARG A 53 9.09 -28.76 25.82
N THR A 54 8.46 -27.87 26.58
CA THR A 54 8.31 -28.03 28.03
C THR A 54 6.99 -28.67 28.42
N LYS A 55 5.91 -28.47 27.67
CA LYS A 55 4.58 -29.03 27.98
C LYS A 55 4.10 -30.01 26.93
N ALA A 56 3.98 -29.58 25.66
CA ALA A 56 3.28 -30.38 24.66
C ALA A 56 3.94 -31.73 24.38
N PHE A 57 5.28 -31.80 24.32
CA PHE A 57 5.97 -33.06 24.08
C PHE A 57 5.79 -34.12 25.17
N GLN A 58 5.48 -33.72 26.40
CA GLN A 58 5.24 -34.66 27.50
C GLN A 58 3.94 -35.45 27.32
N HIS A 59 3.05 -34.98 26.44
CA HIS A 59 1.75 -35.59 26.16
C HIS A 59 1.72 -36.42 24.87
N LEU A 60 2.86 -36.60 24.20
CA LEU A 60 2.96 -37.56 23.10
C LEU A 60 2.99 -38.98 23.66
N ASP A 61 2.21 -39.88 23.06
CA ASP A 61 2.13 -41.28 23.46
C ASP A 61 2.18 -42.22 22.24
N ASN A 62 1.96 -43.51 22.48
CA ASN A 62 1.95 -44.50 21.40
C ASN A 62 0.85 -44.23 20.36
N ALA A 63 -0.30 -43.65 20.77
CA ALA A 63 -1.38 -43.34 19.85
C ALA A 63 -0.98 -42.20 18.89
N SER A 64 -0.10 -41.28 19.33
CA SER A 64 0.48 -40.24 18.48
C SER A 64 1.27 -40.76 17.27
N LEU A 65 1.64 -42.04 17.24
CA LEU A 65 2.37 -42.70 16.17
C LEU A 65 1.48 -43.57 15.25
N THR A 66 0.16 -43.49 15.40
CA THR A 66 -0.82 -44.30 14.65
C THR A 66 -1.70 -43.42 13.76
N TYR A 67 -2.61 -44.06 13.01
CA TYR A 67 -3.69 -43.36 12.29
C TYR A 67 -4.78 -42.80 13.21
N HIS A 68 -4.71 -43.06 14.52
CA HIS A 68 -5.67 -42.62 15.53
C HIS A 68 -7.13 -42.86 15.10
N GLU A 69 -7.94 -41.80 15.03
CA GLU A 69 -9.37 -41.85 14.72
C GLU A 69 -9.68 -41.59 13.23
N GLY A 70 -8.67 -41.28 12.41
CA GLY A 70 -8.85 -41.00 10.98
C GLY A 70 -8.35 -39.63 10.52
N PRO A 71 -8.61 -39.27 9.25
CA PRO A 71 -8.00 -38.12 8.57
C PRO A 71 -8.55 -36.74 8.95
N PHE A 72 -9.49 -36.69 9.89
CA PHE A 72 -10.29 -35.50 10.18
C PHE A 72 -9.97 -34.82 11.51
N GLY A 73 -8.89 -35.25 12.17
CA GLY A 73 -8.51 -34.81 13.50
C GLY A 73 -9.24 -35.61 14.60
N PRO A 74 -8.54 -36.07 15.64
CA PRO A 74 -9.15 -36.77 16.77
C PRO A 74 -10.29 -35.97 17.40
N LYS A 75 -11.27 -36.67 17.97
CA LYS A 75 -12.40 -36.05 18.66
C LYS A 75 -11.96 -35.06 19.74
N ARG A 76 -10.92 -35.39 20.51
CA ARG A 76 -10.36 -34.50 21.55
C ARG A 76 -9.86 -33.17 20.98
N LEU A 77 -9.16 -33.21 19.83
CA LEU A 77 -8.72 -31.99 19.12
C LEU A 77 -9.92 -31.16 18.67
N ARG A 78 -10.92 -31.82 18.05
CA ARG A 78 -12.15 -31.16 17.58
C ARG A 78 -12.95 -30.55 18.72
N GLU A 79 -13.01 -31.20 19.88
CA GLU A 79 -13.60 -30.67 21.12
C GLU A 79 -12.84 -29.45 21.64
N ALA A 80 -11.51 -29.51 21.70
CA ALA A 80 -10.69 -28.38 22.14
C ALA A 80 -10.85 -27.16 21.22
N MET A 81 -10.88 -27.39 19.90
CA MET A 81 -11.14 -26.33 18.93
C MET A 81 -12.58 -25.79 19.02
N ALA A 82 -13.60 -26.63 19.17
CA ALA A 82 -14.97 -26.17 19.37
C ALA A 82 -15.09 -25.28 20.61
N LYS A 83 -14.43 -25.63 21.73
CA LYS A 83 -14.36 -24.79 22.93
C LYS A 83 -13.67 -23.45 22.67
N LEU A 84 -12.57 -23.46 21.90
CA LEU A 84 -11.89 -22.23 21.51
C LEU A 84 -12.80 -21.32 20.68
N ILE A 85 -13.46 -21.86 19.65
CA ILE A 85 -14.42 -21.12 18.82
C ILE A 85 -15.55 -20.56 19.69
N ILE A 86 -16.13 -21.35 20.60
CA ILE A 86 -17.16 -20.87 21.53
C ILE A 86 -16.65 -19.68 22.36
N ARG A 87 -15.42 -19.77 22.86
CA ARG A 87 -14.82 -18.77 23.75
C ARG A 87 -14.52 -17.45 23.06
N TYR A 88 -14.02 -17.46 21.83
CA TYR A 88 -13.50 -16.25 21.16
C TYR A 88 -14.31 -15.78 19.96
N PHE A 89 -15.06 -16.67 19.31
CA PHE A 89 -15.86 -16.35 18.12
C PHE A 89 -17.34 -16.16 18.48
N HIS A 90 -17.73 -16.50 19.71
CA HIS A 90 -19.07 -16.28 20.28
C HIS A 90 -20.20 -16.71 19.34
N PRO A 91 -20.22 -17.97 18.87
CA PRO A 91 -21.17 -18.42 17.87
C PRO A 91 -22.61 -18.32 18.40
N ALA A 92 -23.52 -17.77 17.59
CA ALA A 92 -24.93 -17.60 17.93
C ALA A 92 -25.65 -18.96 18.10
N ILE A 93 -25.20 -19.97 17.35
CA ILE A 93 -25.68 -21.36 17.44
C ILE A 93 -24.54 -22.23 18.02
N PRO A 94 -24.80 -23.11 19.01
CA PRO A 94 -23.76 -23.95 19.62
C PRO A 94 -22.99 -24.83 18.62
N ILE A 95 -21.67 -24.86 18.73
CA ILE A 95 -20.77 -25.69 17.90
C ILE A 95 -20.42 -26.98 18.66
N SER A 96 -20.55 -28.11 18.00
CA SER A 96 -20.12 -29.42 18.50
C SER A 96 -18.91 -29.91 17.70
N PRO A 97 -18.18 -30.92 18.19
CA PRO A 97 -17.04 -31.50 17.48
C PRO A 97 -17.41 -32.04 16.09
N ASP A 98 -18.66 -32.45 15.87
CA ASP A 98 -19.13 -33.00 14.60
C ASP A 98 -19.27 -31.94 13.49
N HIS A 99 -19.26 -30.65 13.87
CA HIS A 99 -19.18 -29.54 12.92
C HIS A 99 -17.74 -29.17 12.56
N VAL A 100 -16.74 -29.79 13.19
CA VAL A 100 -15.33 -29.42 13.07
C VAL A 100 -14.56 -30.50 12.31
N LEU A 101 -13.70 -30.09 11.38
CA LEU A 101 -12.82 -30.97 10.61
C LEU A 101 -11.41 -30.38 10.54
N PHE A 102 -10.38 -31.18 10.81
CA PHE A 102 -8.98 -30.79 10.60
C PHE A 102 -8.37 -31.38 9.34
N THR A 103 -7.49 -30.61 8.70
CA THR A 103 -6.66 -31.04 7.56
C THR A 103 -5.26 -30.42 7.64
N SER A 104 -4.40 -30.74 6.68
CA SER A 104 -3.01 -30.28 6.55
C SER A 104 -2.83 -28.77 6.20
N GLY A 105 -3.61 -27.91 6.85
CA GLY A 105 -3.62 -26.45 6.69
C GLY A 105 -4.79 -25.93 5.85
N ILE A 106 -5.02 -24.61 5.89
CA ILE A 106 -6.11 -23.98 5.12
C ILE A 106 -5.90 -24.14 3.60
N THR A 107 -4.67 -24.16 3.10
CA THR A 107 -4.36 -24.49 1.70
C THR A 107 -5.03 -25.80 1.26
N SER A 108 -4.98 -26.85 2.09
CA SER A 108 -5.67 -28.12 1.83
C SER A 108 -7.19 -27.96 1.88
N LEU A 109 -7.71 -27.16 2.81
CA LEU A 109 -9.14 -26.87 2.87
C LEU A 109 -9.61 -26.16 1.62
N ASN A 110 -8.94 -25.09 1.17
CA ASN A 110 -9.26 -24.37 -0.07
C ASN A 110 -9.44 -25.34 -1.26
N ALA A 111 -8.48 -26.24 -1.46
CA ALA A 111 -8.57 -27.26 -2.51
C ALA A 111 -9.80 -28.17 -2.33
N MET A 112 -10.06 -28.63 -1.10
CA MET A 112 -11.23 -29.46 -0.77
C MET A 112 -12.54 -28.73 -0.99
N TYR A 113 -12.65 -27.46 -0.59
CA TYR A 113 -13.84 -26.62 -0.82
C TYR A 113 -14.14 -26.49 -2.29
N ALA A 114 -13.14 -26.09 -3.07
CA ALA A 114 -13.30 -25.94 -4.51
C ALA A 114 -13.74 -27.26 -5.15
N MET A 115 -13.07 -28.38 -4.84
CA MET A 115 -13.44 -29.69 -5.39
C MET A 115 -14.83 -30.20 -4.93
N CYS A 116 -15.31 -29.82 -3.75
CA CYS A 116 -16.61 -30.28 -3.25
C CYS A 116 -17.79 -29.41 -3.70
N LEU A 117 -17.55 -28.12 -3.96
CA LEU A 117 -18.61 -27.15 -4.25
C LEU A 117 -18.72 -26.78 -5.73
N THR A 118 -17.69 -27.05 -6.54
CA THR A 118 -17.61 -26.62 -7.94
C THR A 118 -17.33 -27.78 -8.88
N ASP A 119 -18.00 -27.78 -10.03
CA ASP A 119 -17.55 -28.49 -11.23
C ASP A 119 -16.57 -27.63 -12.04
N PRO A 120 -15.73 -28.20 -12.92
CA PRO A 120 -14.88 -27.41 -13.80
C PRO A 120 -15.69 -26.39 -14.60
N GLY A 121 -15.29 -25.11 -14.52
CA GLY A 121 -15.99 -23.99 -15.15
C GLY A 121 -17.02 -23.28 -14.27
N ASP A 122 -17.43 -23.83 -13.12
CA ASP A 122 -18.22 -23.10 -12.11
C ASP A 122 -17.40 -21.95 -11.50
N GLY A 123 -18.08 -20.96 -10.92
CA GLY A 123 -17.44 -19.76 -10.37
C GLY A 123 -17.37 -19.70 -8.83
N ILE A 124 -16.31 -19.09 -8.30
CA ILE A 124 -16.21 -18.61 -6.92
C ILE A 124 -15.99 -17.10 -6.95
N LEU A 125 -16.85 -16.34 -6.26
CA LEU A 125 -16.80 -14.88 -6.18
C LEU A 125 -15.82 -14.43 -5.10
N LEU A 126 -15.00 -13.42 -5.40
CA LEU A 126 -13.97 -12.86 -4.53
C LEU A 126 -13.93 -11.33 -4.66
N GLY A 127 -13.81 -10.59 -3.56
CA GLY A 127 -13.63 -9.12 -3.58
C GLY A 127 -12.16 -8.73 -3.68
N GLN A 128 -11.81 -7.80 -4.58
CA GLN A 128 -10.43 -7.35 -4.75
C GLN A 128 -10.00 -6.31 -3.68
N PRO A 129 -8.70 -6.26 -3.32
CA PRO A 129 -7.66 -7.27 -3.54
C PRO A 129 -7.95 -8.57 -2.76
N ILE A 130 -7.33 -9.68 -3.15
CA ILE A 130 -7.55 -11.01 -2.54
C ILE A 130 -6.28 -11.59 -1.93
N TYR A 131 -6.40 -12.66 -1.14
CA TYR A 131 -5.23 -13.49 -0.81
C TYR A 131 -4.64 -14.12 -2.08
N GLY A 132 -3.40 -13.76 -2.39
CA GLY A 132 -2.77 -14.09 -3.68
C GLY A 132 -2.64 -15.58 -4.02
N SER A 133 -2.67 -16.49 -3.05
CA SER A 133 -2.61 -17.93 -3.34
C SER A 133 -3.95 -18.55 -3.73
N PHE A 134 -5.08 -17.83 -3.65
CA PHE A 134 -6.38 -18.42 -3.98
C PHE A 134 -6.46 -19.00 -5.39
N ASN A 135 -5.77 -18.43 -6.37
CA ASN A 135 -5.66 -19.03 -7.70
C ASN A 135 -5.07 -20.46 -7.65
N GLY A 136 -3.91 -20.61 -7.02
CA GLY A 136 -3.27 -21.91 -6.84
C GLY A 136 -4.06 -22.88 -5.95
N ASP A 137 -4.70 -22.35 -4.92
CA ASP A 137 -5.38 -23.14 -3.89
C ASP A 137 -6.78 -23.60 -4.31
N LEU A 138 -7.49 -22.81 -5.13
CA LEU A 138 -8.88 -23.07 -5.52
C LEU A 138 -8.99 -23.53 -6.98
N GLN A 139 -8.46 -22.75 -7.93
CA GLN A 139 -8.67 -22.96 -9.35
C GLN A 139 -7.84 -24.12 -9.90
N VAL A 140 -6.55 -24.23 -9.56
CA VAL A 140 -5.68 -25.32 -10.04
C VAL A 140 -6.21 -26.72 -9.67
N PRO A 141 -6.64 -27.01 -8.42
CA PRO A 141 -7.15 -28.34 -8.08
C PRO A 141 -8.53 -28.67 -8.66
N SER A 142 -9.43 -27.69 -8.80
CA SER A 142 -10.84 -27.93 -9.15
C SER A 142 -11.19 -27.64 -10.61
N GLY A 143 -10.45 -26.75 -11.27
CA GLY A 143 -10.84 -26.19 -12.56
C GLY A 143 -11.96 -25.14 -12.48
N CYS A 144 -12.29 -24.63 -11.29
CA CYS A 144 -13.23 -23.53 -11.14
C CYS A 144 -12.68 -22.22 -11.72
N GLN A 145 -13.56 -21.28 -11.98
CA GLN A 145 -13.24 -19.90 -12.32
C GLN A 145 -13.25 -19.04 -11.05
N LEU A 146 -12.26 -18.18 -10.90
CA LEU A 146 -12.28 -17.13 -9.88
C LEU A 146 -12.88 -15.88 -10.51
N ILE A 147 -13.97 -15.39 -9.94
CA ILE A 147 -14.71 -14.22 -10.41
C ILE A 147 -14.39 -13.07 -9.46
N TYR A 148 -13.57 -12.14 -9.94
CA TYR A 148 -13.10 -11.00 -9.17
C TYR A 148 -14.11 -9.84 -9.23
N THR A 149 -14.46 -9.31 -8.06
CA THR A 149 -15.34 -8.16 -7.86
C THR A 149 -14.47 -6.94 -7.56
N PRO A 150 -14.36 -5.97 -8.47
CA PRO A 150 -13.73 -4.69 -8.19
C PRO A 150 -14.68 -3.81 -7.35
N PHE A 151 -14.11 -2.90 -6.55
CA PHE A 151 -14.83 -1.90 -5.77
C PHE A 151 -14.52 -0.47 -6.22
N HIS A 152 -13.52 -0.27 -7.07
CA HIS A 152 -13.15 1.03 -7.61
C HIS A 152 -12.80 2.03 -6.51
N GLU A 153 -13.58 3.11 -6.37
CA GLU A 153 -13.39 4.12 -5.32
C GLU A 153 -14.17 3.79 -4.02
N ASP A 154 -15.04 2.77 -4.05
CA ASP A 154 -15.82 2.36 -2.88
C ASP A 154 -14.99 1.51 -1.90
N ASP A 155 -15.34 1.60 -0.62
CA ASP A 155 -14.72 0.78 0.42
C ASP A 155 -15.20 -0.68 0.32
N PRO A 156 -14.30 -1.69 0.16
CA PRO A 156 -14.66 -3.12 0.15
C PRO A 156 -15.35 -3.61 1.44
N PHE A 157 -15.30 -2.82 2.51
CA PHE A 157 -15.97 -3.07 3.79
C PHE A 157 -17.15 -2.13 4.02
N GLY A 158 -17.57 -1.38 3.00
CA GLY A 158 -18.71 -0.47 3.03
C GLY A 158 -19.99 -1.12 2.49
N ARG A 159 -21.11 -0.38 2.57
CA ARG A 159 -22.43 -0.86 2.12
C ARG A 159 -22.50 -1.16 0.63
N ASN A 160 -21.80 -0.37 -0.18
CA ASN A 160 -21.77 -0.52 -1.64
C ASN A 160 -21.08 -1.83 -2.07
N ALA A 161 -20.26 -2.44 -1.21
CA ALA A 161 -19.55 -3.68 -1.53
C ALA A 161 -20.52 -4.83 -1.92
N VAL A 162 -21.68 -4.91 -1.27
CA VAL A 162 -22.68 -5.96 -1.55
C VAL A 162 -23.32 -5.75 -2.93
N GLU A 163 -23.52 -4.50 -3.35
CA GLU A 163 -24.03 -4.16 -4.67
C GLU A 163 -23.01 -4.55 -5.75
N HIS A 164 -21.73 -4.25 -5.56
CA HIS A 164 -20.65 -4.68 -6.46
C HIS A 164 -20.58 -6.20 -6.62
N TYR A 165 -20.73 -6.95 -5.52
CA TYR A 165 -20.80 -8.41 -5.58
C TYR A 165 -22.01 -8.90 -6.38
N GLU A 166 -23.17 -8.25 -6.19
CA GLU A 166 -24.39 -8.61 -6.91
C GLU A 166 -24.28 -8.30 -8.41
N GLU A 167 -23.75 -7.14 -8.78
CA GLU A 167 -23.50 -6.79 -10.18
C GLU A 167 -22.54 -7.79 -10.85
N THR A 168 -21.42 -8.08 -10.20
CA THR A 168 -20.43 -9.04 -10.69
C THR A 168 -21.03 -10.45 -10.82
N PHE A 169 -21.85 -10.87 -9.85
CA PHE A 169 -22.56 -12.14 -9.88
C PHE A 169 -23.49 -12.24 -11.09
N LEU A 170 -24.32 -11.21 -11.33
CA LEU A 170 -25.26 -11.18 -12.44
C LEU A 170 -24.55 -11.19 -13.79
N GLN A 171 -23.47 -10.40 -13.94
CA GLN A 171 -22.66 -10.38 -15.15
C GLN A 171 -22.01 -11.73 -15.46
N ALA A 172 -21.48 -12.42 -14.44
CA ALA A 172 -20.90 -13.75 -14.63
C ALA A 172 -21.96 -14.78 -15.06
N ARG A 173 -23.16 -14.69 -14.46
CA ARG A 173 -24.30 -15.54 -14.82
C ARG A 173 -24.78 -15.30 -16.25
N GLU A 174 -24.84 -14.05 -16.71
CA GLU A 174 -25.16 -13.72 -18.10
C GLU A 174 -24.14 -14.31 -19.08
N LYS A 175 -22.87 -14.41 -18.68
CA LYS A 175 -21.80 -15.09 -19.44
C LYS A 175 -21.85 -16.62 -19.32
N GLY A 176 -22.86 -17.18 -18.66
CA GLY A 176 -23.06 -18.62 -18.52
C GLY A 176 -22.25 -19.28 -17.39
N VAL A 177 -21.64 -18.50 -16.49
CA VAL A 177 -20.91 -19.04 -15.34
C VAL A 177 -21.88 -19.27 -14.18
N SER A 178 -21.93 -20.50 -13.66
CA SER A 178 -22.68 -20.83 -12.45
C SER A 178 -21.82 -20.57 -11.23
N ILE A 179 -22.06 -19.48 -10.50
CA ILE A 179 -21.36 -19.18 -9.24
C ILE A 179 -21.90 -20.07 -8.12
N LYS A 180 -20.99 -20.67 -7.33
CA LYS A 180 -21.33 -21.61 -6.24
C LYS A 180 -21.04 -21.07 -4.85
N ALA A 181 -20.12 -20.13 -4.73
CA ALA A 181 -19.74 -19.56 -3.45
C ALA A 181 -19.25 -18.12 -3.58
N LEU A 182 -19.47 -17.34 -2.51
CA LEU A 182 -18.67 -16.17 -2.17
C LEU A 182 -17.66 -16.58 -1.11
N LEU A 183 -16.40 -16.19 -1.31
CA LEU A 183 -15.33 -16.40 -0.34
C LEU A 183 -14.75 -15.05 0.12
N ILE A 184 -14.68 -14.84 1.42
CA ILE A 184 -14.12 -13.65 2.05
C ILE A 184 -13.00 -14.02 3.03
N CYS A 185 -12.07 -13.10 3.27
CA CYS A 185 -11.12 -13.18 4.40
C CYS A 185 -11.53 -12.17 5.47
N ASN A 186 -11.72 -12.61 6.71
CA ASN A 186 -12.14 -11.76 7.83
C ASN A 186 -11.43 -12.17 9.13
N PRO A 187 -10.39 -11.45 9.59
CA PRO A 187 -9.82 -10.24 9.01
C PRO A 187 -9.19 -10.43 7.63
N HIS A 188 -9.23 -9.37 6.83
CA HIS A 188 -8.92 -9.40 5.41
C HIS A 188 -7.41 -9.37 5.13
N ASN A 189 -6.96 -10.16 4.16
CA ASN A 189 -5.58 -10.16 3.63
C ASN A 189 -5.62 -9.71 2.17
N PRO A 190 -5.03 -8.56 1.80
CA PRO A 190 -3.91 -7.88 2.47
C PRO A 190 -4.27 -6.60 3.24
N LEU A 191 -5.56 -6.26 3.38
CA LEU A 191 -5.99 -4.94 3.89
C LEU A 191 -5.91 -4.78 5.43
N GLY A 192 -5.91 -5.89 6.16
CA GLY A 192 -5.69 -5.91 7.62
C GLY A 192 -6.89 -5.40 8.40
N ARG A 193 -8.08 -5.49 7.81
CA ARG A 193 -9.33 -4.95 8.33
C ARG A 193 -10.34 -6.05 8.60
N CYS A 194 -11.15 -5.86 9.64
CA CYS A 194 -12.30 -6.70 9.92
C CYS A 194 -13.53 -6.20 9.13
N TYR A 195 -14.40 -7.12 8.71
CA TYR A 195 -15.70 -6.74 8.18
C TYR A 195 -16.63 -6.26 9.31
N PRO A 196 -17.32 -5.12 9.13
CA PRO A 196 -18.38 -4.71 10.04
C PRO A 196 -19.53 -5.72 10.05
N ARG A 197 -20.24 -5.82 11.19
CA ARG A 197 -21.36 -6.75 11.37
C ARG A 197 -22.45 -6.55 10.31
N ASP A 198 -22.90 -5.31 10.06
CA ASP A 198 -23.99 -5.03 9.12
C ASP A 198 -23.64 -5.45 7.69
N ILE A 199 -22.36 -5.38 7.32
CA ILE A 199 -21.88 -5.87 6.02
C ILE A 199 -21.85 -7.39 5.98
N LEU A 200 -21.40 -8.08 7.03
CA LEU A 200 -21.48 -9.54 7.10
C LEU A 200 -22.94 -10.04 7.00
N GLU A 201 -23.87 -9.40 7.70
CA GLU A 201 -25.31 -9.71 7.63
C GLU A 201 -25.85 -9.55 6.19
N ALA A 202 -25.45 -8.47 5.50
CA ALA A 202 -25.85 -8.23 4.12
C ALA A 202 -25.24 -9.26 3.14
N LEU A 203 -23.98 -9.66 3.34
CA LEU A 203 -23.35 -10.73 2.54
C LEU A 203 -24.02 -12.09 2.76
N MET A 204 -24.44 -12.39 4.00
CA MET A 204 -25.23 -13.60 4.30
C MET A 204 -26.57 -13.58 3.54
N GLN A 205 -27.27 -12.46 3.56
CA GLN A 205 -28.54 -12.29 2.83
C GLN A 205 -28.34 -12.36 1.31
N PHE A 206 -27.26 -11.79 0.77
CA PHE A 206 -26.88 -11.92 -0.63
C PHE A 206 -26.68 -13.39 -1.03
N CYS A 207 -25.90 -14.15 -0.25
CA CYS A 207 -25.65 -15.57 -0.52
C CYS A 207 -26.95 -16.39 -0.43
N GLN A 208 -27.81 -16.10 0.54
CA GLN A 208 -29.14 -16.69 0.65
C GLN A 208 -30.03 -16.36 -0.55
N LYS A 209 -30.07 -15.10 -1.00
CA LYS A 209 -30.87 -14.66 -2.17
C LYS A 209 -30.53 -15.47 -3.42
N TYR A 210 -29.26 -15.77 -3.62
CA TYR A 210 -28.76 -16.49 -4.79
C TYR A 210 -28.50 -17.99 -4.57
N GLN A 211 -28.77 -18.50 -3.36
CA GLN A 211 -28.55 -19.90 -2.98
C GLN A 211 -27.11 -20.36 -3.27
N ILE A 212 -26.14 -19.52 -2.93
CA ILE A 212 -24.71 -19.83 -2.99
C ILE A 212 -24.12 -19.94 -1.59
N HIS A 213 -22.99 -20.62 -1.48
CA HIS A 213 -22.28 -20.77 -0.21
C HIS A 213 -21.55 -19.49 0.19
N LEU A 214 -21.39 -19.26 1.50
CA LEU A 214 -20.56 -18.20 2.07
C LEU A 214 -19.43 -18.83 2.87
N ILE A 215 -18.21 -18.62 2.40
CA ILE A 215 -16.98 -19.11 3.03
C ILE A 215 -16.26 -17.92 3.66
N SER A 216 -16.14 -17.93 4.99
CA SER A 216 -15.39 -16.92 5.75
C SER A 216 -14.05 -17.51 6.20
N ASP A 217 -12.96 -17.02 5.62
CA ASP A 217 -11.60 -17.33 6.09
C ASP A 217 -11.22 -16.42 7.24
N GLU A 218 -11.33 -16.97 8.46
CA GLU A 218 -11.14 -16.25 9.72
C GLU A 218 -9.78 -16.58 10.36
N ILE A 219 -8.78 -17.00 9.58
CA ILE A 219 -7.46 -17.41 10.07
C ILE A 219 -6.69 -16.35 10.88
N TYR A 220 -7.08 -15.08 10.77
CA TYR A 220 -6.51 -13.95 11.52
C TYR A 220 -7.41 -13.45 12.67
N ALA A 221 -8.48 -14.18 13.02
CA ALA A 221 -9.50 -13.77 13.99
C ALA A 221 -8.95 -13.30 15.35
N LEU A 222 -7.87 -13.90 15.83
CA LEU A 222 -7.29 -13.62 17.15
C LEU A 222 -6.06 -12.70 17.09
N SER A 223 -5.63 -12.28 15.89
CA SER A 223 -4.58 -11.27 15.67
C SER A 223 -5.15 -9.87 15.44
N VAL A 224 -6.31 -9.56 16.02
CA VAL A 224 -6.88 -8.21 16.11
C VAL A 224 -6.31 -7.54 17.36
N TYR A 225 -5.72 -6.36 17.18
CA TYR A 225 -4.90 -5.71 18.21
C TYR A 225 -5.48 -4.39 18.74
N GLU A 226 -6.59 -3.91 18.18
CA GLU A 226 -7.34 -2.79 18.75
C GLU A 226 -8.32 -3.27 19.83
N GLU A 227 -8.40 -2.53 20.94
CA GLU A 227 -9.26 -2.87 22.09
C GLU A 227 -10.68 -2.29 21.95
N ASP A 228 -10.93 -1.37 21.02
CA ASP A 228 -12.24 -0.77 20.80
C ASP A 228 -13.21 -1.76 20.14
N HIS A 229 -14.28 -2.10 20.88
CA HIS A 229 -15.35 -2.99 20.43
C HIS A 229 -16.12 -2.49 19.20
N SER A 230 -16.05 -1.19 18.87
CA SER A 230 -16.76 -0.62 17.71
C SER A 230 -16.17 -1.04 16.35
N SER A 231 -14.89 -1.43 16.32
CA SER A 231 -14.15 -1.83 15.11
C SER A 231 -13.54 -3.23 15.23
N GLY A 232 -13.89 -4.00 16.26
CA GLY A 232 -13.33 -5.32 16.54
C GLY A 232 -13.75 -6.41 15.54
N PHE A 233 -13.13 -7.58 15.71
CA PHE A 233 -13.46 -8.77 14.91
C PHE A 233 -14.87 -9.28 15.23
N VAL A 234 -15.67 -9.49 14.18
CA VAL A 234 -16.97 -10.16 14.24
C VAL A 234 -16.85 -11.44 13.42
N SER A 235 -16.87 -12.60 14.09
CA SER A 235 -17.01 -13.87 13.36
C SER A 235 -18.40 -13.95 12.74
N ILE A 236 -18.48 -14.50 11.54
CA ILE A 236 -19.78 -14.78 10.90
C ILE A 236 -20.60 -15.78 11.72
N LEU A 237 -19.95 -16.62 12.53
CA LEU A 237 -20.65 -17.56 13.43
C LEU A 237 -21.39 -16.84 14.55
N SER A 238 -20.99 -15.62 14.92
CA SER A 238 -21.61 -14.82 15.98
C SER A 238 -22.92 -14.14 15.59
N ILE A 239 -23.31 -14.27 14.33
CA ILE A 239 -24.53 -13.69 13.77
C ILE A 239 -25.59 -14.80 13.77
N ASP A 240 -26.76 -14.53 14.35
CA ASP A 240 -27.90 -15.45 14.26
C ASP A 240 -28.49 -15.36 12.85
N PRO A 241 -28.45 -16.44 12.04
CA PRO A 241 -28.97 -16.40 10.68
C PRO A 241 -30.51 -16.40 10.63
N ALA A 242 -31.20 -16.80 11.70
CA ALA A 242 -32.66 -16.95 11.68
C ALA A 242 -33.42 -15.62 11.48
N PRO A 243 -33.09 -14.51 12.18
CA PRO A 243 -33.69 -13.20 11.91
C PRO A 243 -33.41 -12.67 10.49
N LEU A 244 -32.33 -13.12 9.85
CA LEU A 244 -31.95 -12.71 8.50
C LEU A 244 -32.61 -13.56 7.40
N GLY A 245 -33.30 -14.65 7.77
CA GLY A 245 -33.88 -15.61 6.84
C GLY A 245 -32.83 -16.45 6.09
N VAL A 246 -31.64 -16.60 6.68
CA VAL A 246 -30.49 -17.30 6.07
C VAL A 246 -30.44 -18.74 6.56
N ASP A 247 -30.20 -19.69 5.65
CA ASP A 247 -29.96 -21.08 6.02
C ASP A 247 -28.54 -21.23 6.64
N PRO A 248 -28.38 -21.66 7.90
CA PRO A 248 -27.05 -21.89 8.47
C PRO A 248 -26.21 -22.93 7.70
N ALA A 249 -26.82 -23.77 6.84
CA ALA A 249 -26.10 -24.75 6.03
C ALA A 249 -25.32 -24.16 4.84
N ILE A 250 -25.53 -22.89 4.47
CA ILE A 250 -24.72 -22.24 3.42
C ILE A 250 -23.46 -21.57 3.97
N ILE A 251 -23.29 -21.50 5.29
CA ILE A 251 -22.21 -20.78 5.96
C ILE A 251 -21.10 -21.75 6.36
N HIS A 252 -19.85 -21.41 6.02
CA HIS A 252 -18.67 -22.19 6.36
C HIS A 252 -17.55 -21.27 6.85
N VAL A 253 -16.84 -21.69 7.89
CA VAL A 253 -15.70 -20.94 8.43
C VAL A 253 -14.42 -21.75 8.33
N LEU A 254 -13.35 -21.08 7.91
CA LEU A 254 -11.98 -21.56 7.94
C LEU A 254 -11.23 -20.93 9.10
N TYR A 255 -10.49 -21.74 9.83
CA TYR A 255 -9.58 -21.28 10.87
C TYR A 255 -8.37 -22.22 10.96
N GLY A 256 -7.45 -22.00 11.91
CA GLY A 256 -6.31 -22.89 12.09
C GLY A 256 -5.21 -22.34 12.97
N MET A 257 -4.10 -23.06 13.01
CA MET A 257 -2.99 -22.76 13.92
C MET A 257 -1.89 -21.88 13.29
N SER A 258 -1.94 -21.66 11.97
CA SER A 258 -0.79 -21.13 11.24
C SER A 258 -0.45 -19.68 11.56
N LYS A 259 -1.44 -18.84 11.84
CA LYS A 259 -1.25 -17.39 11.97
C LYS A 259 -1.29 -16.98 13.44
N ASP A 260 -2.47 -17.03 14.05
CA ASP A 260 -2.70 -16.52 15.41
C ASP A 260 -1.89 -17.26 16.48
N PHE A 261 -1.53 -18.52 16.23
CA PHE A 261 -0.70 -19.34 17.13
C PHE A 261 0.76 -19.45 16.70
N ALA A 262 1.21 -18.72 15.68
CA ALA A 262 2.59 -18.78 15.15
C ALA A 262 3.06 -20.20 14.76
N ALA A 263 2.13 -21.09 14.38
CA ALA A 263 2.37 -22.51 14.23
C ALA A 263 2.18 -23.00 12.78
N ALA A 264 2.62 -22.23 11.79
CA ALA A 264 2.49 -22.58 10.37
C ALA A 264 3.05 -23.97 10.05
N GLY A 265 4.18 -24.33 10.68
CA GLY A 265 4.83 -25.63 10.53
C GLY A 265 4.06 -26.84 11.09
N LEU A 266 3.07 -26.64 11.97
CA LEU A 266 2.22 -27.75 12.43
C LEU A 266 1.27 -28.26 11.34
N ARG A 267 1.04 -27.43 10.29
CA ARG A 267 0.14 -27.75 9.17
C ARG A 267 -1.26 -28.15 9.64
N LEU A 268 -1.89 -27.32 10.48
CA LEU A 268 -3.25 -27.57 10.97
C LEU A 268 -4.21 -26.46 10.56
N GLY A 269 -5.12 -26.82 9.66
CA GLY A 269 -6.28 -26.02 9.26
C GLY A 269 -7.56 -26.67 9.78
N CYS A 270 -8.56 -25.86 10.06
CA CYS A 270 -9.82 -26.22 10.65
C CYS A 270 -10.98 -25.71 9.78
N LEU A 271 -11.90 -26.60 9.44
CA LEU A 271 -13.19 -26.30 8.84
C LEU A 271 -14.26 -26.35 9.93
N ILE A 272 -15.14 -25.34 9.95
CA ILE A 272 -16.37 -25.34 10.74
C ILE A 272 -17.57 -25.24 9.78
N SER A 273 -18.43 -26.26 9.76
CA SER A 273 -19.64 -26.27 8.93
C SER A 273 -20.76 -27.10 9.54
N ARG A 274 -22.00 -26.65 9.31
CA ARG A 274 -23.24 -27.35 9.70
C ARG A 274 -23.87 -28.14 8.56
N ASN A 275 -23.34 -27.98 7.35
CA ASN A 275 -23.87 -28.63 6.18
C ASN A 275 -23.46 -30.10 6.15
N GLN A 276 -24.40 -30.99 6.52
CA GLN A 276 -24.12 -32.42 6.65
C GLN A 276 -23.69 -33.06 5.32
N LYS A 277 -24.27 -32.63 4.19
CA LYS A 277 -23.90 -33.15 2.86
C LYS A 277 -22.48 -32.76 2.50
N PHE A 278 -22.13 -31.49 2.71
CA PHE A 278 -20.77 -31.00 2.50
C PHE A 278 -19.78 -31.65 3.46
N MET A 279 -20.12 -31.79 4.75
CA MET A 279 -19.27 -32.44 5.74
C MET A 279 -18.98 -33.91 5.37
N HIS A 280 -19.97 -34.67 4.89
CA HIS A 280 -19.73 -36.03 4.40
C HIS A 280 -18.77 -36.08 3.19
N ALA A 281 -18.90 -35.14 2.25
CA ALA A 281 -17.97 -35.02 1.12
C ALA A 281 -16.56 -34.64 1.59
N ALA A 282 -16.46 -33.63 2.46
CA ALA A 282 -15.21 -33.13 3.04
C ALA A 282 -14.47 -34.21 3.85
N LEU A 283 -15.19 -35.00 4.64
CA LEU A 283 -14.65 -36.15 5.37
C LEU A 283 -14.12 -37.25 4.44
N SER A 284 -14.72 -37.42 3.26
CA SER A 284 -14.28 -38.43 2.30
C SER A 284 -12.98 -38.03 1.62
N ILE A 285 -12.86 -36.75 1.22
CA ILE A 285 -11.67 -36.23 0.53
C ILE A 285 -10.51 -35.94 1.50
N SER A 286 -10.79 -35.69 2.79
CA SER A 286 -9.76 -35.41 3.81
C SER A 286 -8.75 -36.55 3.96
N ARG A 287 -9.07 -37.77 3.51
CA ARG A 287 -8.14 -38.91 3.41
C ARG A 287 -6.82 -38.55 2.72
N PHE A 288 -6.81 -37.61 1.78
CA PHE A 288 -5.62 -37.14 1.07
C PHE A 288 -4.96 -35.90 1.69
N HIS A 289 -5.59 -35.31 2.70
CA HIS A 289 -5.18 -34.08 3.38
C HIS A 289 -4.97 -34.29 4.88
N TRP A 290 -4.61 -35.53 5.26
CA TRP A 290 -4.49 -35.97 6.65
C TRP A 290 -3.44 -35.14 7.41
N PRO A 291 -3.78 -34.50 8.55
CA PRO A 291 -2.79 -33.87 9.39
C PRO A 291 -1.95 -34.91 10.16
N SER A 292 -0.71 -34.56 10.50
CA SER A 292 0.12 -35.42 11.36
C SER A 292 -0.49 -35.55 12.76
N GLU A 293 -0.56 -36.76 13.29
CA GLU A 293 -1.09 -36.99 14.64
C GLU A 293 -0.20 -36.36 15.73
N ILE A 294 1.12 -36.28 15.50
CA ILE A 294 2.02 -35.53 16.39
C ILE A 294 1.61 -34.05 16.46
N SER A 295 1.31 -33.44 15.30
CA SER A 295 0.82 -32.06 15.25
C SER A 295 -0.54 -31.94 15.94
N CYS A 296 -1.45 -32.89 15.70
CA CYS A 296 -2.77 -32.93 16.35
C CYS A 296 -2.64 -33.00 17.88
N SER A 297 -1.75 -33.84 18.39
CA SER A 297 -1.51 -34.01 19.84
C SER A 297 -0.91 -32.74 20.47
N ILE A 298 0.05 -32.10 19.80
CA ILE A 298 0.63 -30.82 20.24
C ILE A 298 -0.45 -29.73 20.28
N ALA A 299 -1.22 -29.57 19.21
CA ALA A 299 -2.28 -28.58 19.14
C ALA A 299 -3.39 -28.84 20.16
N THR A 300 -3.76 -30.10 20.39
CA THR A 300 -4.76 -30.48 21.40
C THR A 300 -4.32 -30.00 22.79
N THR A 301 -3.07 -30.29 23.17
CA THR A 301 -2.52 -29.86 24.46
C THR A 301 -2.55 -28.35 24.60
N LEU A 302 -2.12 -27.62 23.56
CA LEU A 302 -2.13 -26.16 23.56
C LEU A 302 -3.55 -25.59 23.65
N LEU A 303 -4.51 -26.14 22.91
CA LEU A 303 -5.90 -25.66 22.87
C LEU A 303 -6.66 -25.90 24.18
N GLU A 304 -6.25 -26.89 24.97
CA GLU A 304 -6.80 -27.17 26.30
C GLU A 304 -6.17 -26.29 27.41
N ASP A 305 -4.98 -25.73 27.20
CA ASP A 305 -4.30 -24.83 28.15
C ASP A 305 -4.78 -23.38 27.97
N HIS A 306 -6.01 -23.13 28.40
CA HIS A 306 -6.65 -21.82 28.25
C HIS A 306 -5.87 -20.66 28.89
N GLY A 307 -5.20 -20.90 30.02
CA GLY A 307 -4.37 -19.89 30.69
C GLY A 307 -3.15 -19.51 29.88
N PHE A 308 -2.51 -20.49 29.22
CA PHE A 308 -1.46 -20.20 28.25
C PHE A 308 -2.01 -19.42 27.05
N ILE A 309 -3.11 -19.85 26.44
CA ILE A 309 -3.70 -19.15 25.29
C ILE A 309 -4.00 -17.68 25.61
N ASP A 310 -4.62 -17.40 26.76
CA ASP A 310 -4.93 -16.02 27.18
C ASP A 310 -3.68 -15.15 27.26
N SER A 311 -2.60 -15.69 27.85
CA SER A 311 -1.34 -14.96 27.99
C SER A 311 -0.58 -14.82 26.67
N PHE A 312 -0.59 -15.87 25.85
CA PHE A 312 0.01 -15.91 24.51
C PHE A 312 -0.65 -14.89 23.58
N LEU A 313 -1.98 -14.88 23.47
CA LEU A 313 -2.72 -13.97 22.60
C LEU A 313 -2.59 -12.51 23.03
N ARG A 314 -2.64 -12.24 24.34
CA ARG A 314 -2.42 -10.88 24.86
C ARG A 314 -1.04 -10.36 24.46
N LYS A 315 0.01 -11.16 24.68
CA LYS A 315 1.38 -10.80 24.30
C LYS A 315 1.53 -10.62 22.80
N SER A 316 0.91 -11.51 22.02
CA SER A 316 0.91 -11.44 20.55
C SER A 316 0.32 -10.12 20.06
N ARG A 317 -0.87 -9.73 20.56
CA ARG A 317 -1.54 -8.48 20.19
C ARG A 317 -0.73 -7.24 20.59
N GLU A 318 -0.16 -7.24 21.80
CA GLU A 318 0.73 -6.16 22.25
C GLU A 318 1.93 -5.96 21.30
N LEU A 319 2.59 -7.06 20.92
CA LEU A 319 3.74 -7.02 20.02
C LEU A 319 3.35 -6.63 18.60
N LEU A 320 2.25 -7.17 18.07
CA LEU A 320 1.74 -6.82 16.74
C LEU A 320 1.39 -5.33 16.66
N ARG A 321 0.68 -4.79 17.67
CA ARG A 321 0.36 -3.36 17.78
C ARG A 321 1.63 -2.52 17.74
N SER A 322 2.60 -2.83 18.60
CA SER A 322 3.88 -2.12 18.68
C SER A 322 4.68 -2.18 17.36
N GLN A 323 4.69 -3.33 16.68
CA GLN A 323 5.37 -3.45 15.40
C GLN A 323 4.69 -2.64 14.29
N ARG A 324 3.36 -2.67 14.25
CA ARG A 324 2.51 -1.92 13.32
C ARG A 324 2.68 -0.42 13.51
N ASP A 325 2.60 0.08 14.75
CA ASP A 325 2.70 1.51 15.07
C ASP A 325 4.05 2.09 14.62
N PHE A 326 5.15 1.37 14.83
CA PHE A 326 6.47 1.78 14.35
C PHE A 326 6.60 1.76 12.82
N ALA A 327 6.08 0.71 12.16
CA ALA A 327 6.10 0.66 10.70
C ALA A 327 5.31 1.84 10.12
N VAL A 328 4.13 2.11 10.69
CA VAL A 328 3.29 3.27 10.38
C VAL A 328 4.05 4.59 10.58
N GLN A 329 4.73 4.76 11.70
CA GLN A 329 5.53 5.96 11.97
C GLN A 329 6.57 6.19 10.88
N ILE A 330 7.34 5.17 10.51
CA ILE A 330 8.35 5.28 9.43
C ILE A 330 7.70 5.64 8.10
N LEU A 331 6.57 5.02 7.76
CA LEU A 331 5.86 5.30 6.51
C LEU A 331 5.30 6.74 6.47
N ASP A 332 4.72 7.22 7.58
CA ASP A 332 4.19 8.58 7.68
C ASP A 332 5.33 9.62 7.65
N GLU A 333 6.47 9.37 8.33
CA GLU A 333 7.68 10.20 8.25
C GLU A 333 8.25 10.27 6.82
N ALA A 334 8.18 9.16 6.08
CA ALA A 334 8.61 9.08 4.69
C ALA A 334 7.57 9.61 3.68
N GLY A 335 6.35 9.91 4.12
CA GLY A 335 5.22 10.31 3.26
C GLY A 335 4.78 9.22 2.29
N ILE A 336 4.89 7.94 2.67
CA ILE A 336 4.41 6.79 1.88
C ILE A 336 2.96 6.49 2.27
N PRO A 337 1.99 6.60 1.33
CA PRO A 337 0.61 6.26 1.63
C PRO A 337 0.43 4.76 1.89
N TYR A 338 -0.60 4.42 2.65
CA TYR A 338 -1.00 3.03 2.92
C TYR A 338 -2.49 2.97 3.23
N ALA A 339 -3.09 1.79 3.05
CA ALA A 339 -4.49 1.53 3.34
C ALA A 339 -4.78 1.78 4.84
N ARG A 340 -5.74 2.67 5.12
CA ARG A 340 -6.10 3.07 6.49
C ARG A 340 -7.06 2.05 7.11
N GLY A 341 -7.14 2.08 8.45
CA GLY A 341 -8.04 1.22 9.23
C GLY A 341 -7.49 -0.17 9.55
N CYS A 342 -6.23 -0.46 9.23
CA CYS A 342 -5.59 -1.74 9.60
C CYS A 342 -5.60 -1.95 11.13
N ASN A 343 -6.34 -2.97 11.55
CA ASN A 343 -6.61 -3.31 12.94
C ASN A 343 -6.35 -4.78 13.29
N ALA A 344 -5.94 -5.58 12.29
CA ALA A 344 -5.73 -7.01 12.44
C ALA A 344 -4.64 -7.57 11.51
N GLY A 345 -4.22 -8.80 11.78
CA GLY A 345 -3.24 -9.51 10.97
C GLY A 345 -1.82 -8.96 11.13
N PHE A 346 -1.00 -9.17 10.11
CA PHE A 346 0.46 -9.00 10.18
C PHE A 346 1.02 -7.99 9.19
N PHE A 347 0.14 -7.27 8.49
CA PHE A 347 0.51 -6.57 7.27
C PHE A 347 -0.01 -5.15 7.18
N LEU A 348 0.75 -4.33 6.45
CA LEU A 348 0.33 -3.04 5.92
C LEU A 348 0.31 -3.12 4.40
N TRP A 349 -0.75 -2.58 3.80
CA TRP A 349 -0.89 -2.46 2.36
C TRP A 349 -0.46 -1.06 1.94
N ILE A 350 0.77 -0.93 1.43
CA ILE A 350 1.41 0.35 1.14
C ILE A 350 1.30 0.70 -0.35
N ASP A 351 1.27 1.99 -0.65
CA ASP A 351 1.19 2.52 -2.00
C ASP A 351 2.55 3.10 -2.42
N LEU A 352 3.20 2.38 -3.34
CA LEU A 352 4.43 2.75 -4.01
C LEU A 352 4.18 3.14 -5.48
N SER A 353 2.96 3.51 -5.87
CA SER A 353 2.63 3.96 -7.22
C SER A 353 3.54 5.11 -7.71
N LYS A 354 3.95 6.01 -6.80
CA LYS A 354 4.89 7.10 -7.09
C LYS A 354 6.33 6.64 -7.35
N CYS A 355 6.66 5.39 -7.02
CA CYS A 355 7.95 4.78 -7.33
C CYS A 355 7.92 4.03 -8.67
N LEU A 356 6.77 3.92 -9.33
CA LEU A 356 6.68 3.29 -10.64
C LEU A 356 7.43 4.13 -11.69
N ASN A 357 8.20 3.45 -12.53
CA ASN A 357 8.94 4.09 -13.59
C ASN A 357 7.98 4.63 -14.67
N ALA A 358 7.78 5.95 -14.71
CA ALA A 358 6.86 6.61 -15.64
C ALA A 358 7.09 6.23 -17.12
N ARG A 359 8.35 6.02 -17.53
CA ARG A 359 8.65 5.59 -18.91
C ARG A 359 8.13 4.19 -19.19
N ILE A 360 8.22 3.27 -18.22
CA ILE A 360 7.68 1.91 -18.37
C ILE A 360 6.16 1.96 -18.34
N VAL A 361 5.55 2.79 -17.48
CA VAL A 361 4.10 3.04 -17.48
C VAL A 361 3.64 3.48 -18.87
N ASP A 362 4.29 4.48 -19.47
CA ASP A 362 3.92 5.03 -20.78
C ASP A 362 4.11 4.04 -21.95
N THR A 363 5.13 3.18 -21.87
CA THR A 363 5.52 2.31 -23.01
C THR A 363 5.01 0.87 -22.91
N GLN A 364 4.78 0.37 -21.70
CA GLN A 364 4.47 -1.04 -21.41
C GLN A 364 3.30 -1.22 -20.43
N GLY A 365 2.85 -0.16 -19.75
CA GLY A 365 1.74 -0.18 -18.80
C GLY A 365 2.17 -0.32 -17.34
N GLU A 366 1.24 -0.05 -16.43
CA GLU A 366 1.49 0.06 -14.98
C GLU A 366 1.96 -1.25 -14.35
N TRP A 367 1.40 -2.40 -14.77
CA TRP A 367 1.80 -3.71 -14.25
C TRP A 367 3.25 -4.09 -14.63
N ALA A 368 3.71 -3.67 -15.82
CA ALA A 368 5.11 -3.84 -16.20
C ALA A 368 6.03 -2.98 -15.33
N ALA A 369 5.60 -1.76 -14.98
CA ALA A 369 6.32 -0.89 -14.07
C ALA A 369 6.35 -1.43 -12.63
N GLU A 370 5.27 -2.09 -12.15
CA GLU A 370 5.25 -2.74 -10.83
C GLU A 370 6.19 -3.95 -10.79
N LEU A 371 6.27 -4.72 -11.88
CA LEU A 371 7.22 -5.82 -12.01
C LEU A 371 8.68 -5.31 -11.98
N ASP A 372 8.97 -4.23 -12.69
CA ASP A 372 10.27 -3.55 -12.66
C ASP A 372 10.61 -3.07 -11.24
N LEU A 373 9.67 -2.40 -10.56
CA LEU A 373 9.83 -1.98 -9.17
C LEU A 373 10.07 -3.17 -8.22
N SER A 374 9.38 -4.29 -8.44
CA SER A 374 9.59 -5.52 -7.66
C SER A 374 11.00 -6.09 -7.84
N GLN A 375 11.58 -5.96 -9.04
CA GLN A 375 12.97 -6.35 -9.31
C GLN A 375 13.95 -5.40 -8.64
N GLN A 376 13.74 -4.09 -8.74
CA GLN A 376 14.56 -3.08 -8.06
C GLN A 376 14.58 -3.28 -6.54
N LEU A 377 13.42 -3.58 -5.93
CA LEU A 377 13.32 -3.94 -4.51
C LEU A 377 14.20 -5.15 -4.17
N GLN A 378 14.19 -6.19 -5.01
CA GLN A 378 15.03 -7.38 -4.80
C GLN A 378 16.52 -7.06 -4.94
N GLU A 379 16.91 -6.21 -5.89
CA GLU A 379 18.30 -5.77 -6.09
C GLU A 379 18.86 -5.02 -4.89
N ILE A 380 18.03 -4.22 -4.21
CA ILE A 380 18.41 -3.54 -2.95
C ILE A 380 18.19 -4.42 -1.71
N GLY A 381 17.88 -5.71 -1.89
CA GLY A 381 17.79 -6.70 -0.82
C GLY A 381 16.49 -6.64 -0.03
N VAL A 382 15.36 -6.32 -0.66
CA VAL A 382 14.00 -6.34 -0.08
C VAL A 382 13.07 -7.18 -0.96
N GLU A 383 12.39 -8.16 -0.37
CA GLU A 383 11.35 -8.95 -1.05
C GLU A 383 9.98 -8.59 -0.51
N MET A 384 9.05 -8.19 -1.39
CA MET A 384 7.66 -7.86 -1.05
C MET A 384 6.70 -8.53 -2.02
N SER A 385 5.48 -8.81 -1.57
CA SER A 385 4.41 -9.20 -2.49
C SER A 385 3.73 -7.97 -3.07
N SER A 386 3.59 -7.93 -4.40
CA SER A 386 3.02 -6.80 -5.14
C SER A 386 1.49 -6.89 -5.31
N GLY A 387 0.89 -5.79 -5.76
CA GLY A 387 -0.53 -5.65 -6.07
C GLY A 387 -0.99 -6.68 -7.08
N HIS A 388 -0.18 -6.95 -8.09
CA HIS A 388 -0.46 -7.97 -9.10
C HIS A 388 -0.68 -9.36 -8.49
N ALA A 389 0.17 -9.76 -7.54
CA ALA A 389 0.05 -11.05 -6.87
C ALA A 389 -1.22 -11.16 -6.00
N TYR A 390 -1.83 -10.03 -5.62
CA TYR A 390 -3.05 -9.96 -4.81
C TYR A 390 -4.26 -9.56 -5.65
N HIS A 391 -4.13 -9.52 -6.99
CA HIS A 391 -5.16 -9.05 -7.90
C HIS A 391 -5.74 -7.69 -7.47
N ASN A 392 -4.88 -6.76 -7.09
CA ASN A 392 -5.30 -5.39 -6.82
C ASN A 392 -5.85 -4.74 -8.10
N GLU A 393 -6.71 -3.74 -7.97
CA GLU A 393 -7.32 -3.06 -9.13
C GLU A 393 -6.30 -2.20 -9.90
N THR A 394 -5.36 -1.59 -9.18
CA THR A 394 -4.32 -0.73 -9.74
C THR A 394 -2.93 -1.18 -9.32
N ALA A 395 -1.92 -0.86 -10.13
CA ALA A 395 -0.54 -1.23 -9.82
C ALA A 395 0.10 -0.28 -8.79
N GLY A 396 1.22 -0.71 -8.22
CA GLY A 396 2.03 0.08 -7.29
C GLY A 396 1.78 -0.24 -5.83
N TRP A 397 0.85 -1.15 -5.49
CA TRP A 397 0.59 -1.53 -4.11
C TRP A 397 1.45 -2.71 -3.67
N PHE A 398 1.89 -2.73 -2.41
CA PHE A 398 2.74 -3.79 -1.88
C PHE A 398 2.39 -4.13 -0.45
N ARG A 399 2.58 -5.40 -0.06
CA ARG A 399 2.39 -5.85 1.32
C ARG A 399 3.69 -5.80 2.11
N VAL A 400 3.71 -5.04 3.20
CA VAL A 400 4.74 -5.09 4.24
C VAL A 400 4.29 -6.06 5.32
N ILE A 401 5.17 -6.96 5.79
CA ILE A 401 4.93 -7.80 6.97
C ILE A 401 5.66 -7.19 8.16
N PHE A 402 4.93 -6.79 9.19
CA PHE A 402 5.52 -6.19 10.39
C PHE A 402 5.74 -7.20 11.53
N SER A 403 5.22 -8.42 11.42
CA SER A 403 5.34 -9.48 12.44
C SER A 403 6.69 -10.20 12.46
N ILE A 404 7.76 -9.45 12.21
CA ILE A 404 9.17 -9.86 12.26
C ILE A 404 9.91 -9.04 13.31
N GLU A 405 11.15 -9.39 13.63
CA GLU A 405 11.95 -8.64 14.61
C GLU A 405 12.18 -7.18 14.21
N ARG A 406 12.22 -6.28 15.22
CA ARG A 406 12.29 -4.82 15.03
C ARG A 406 13.44 -4.38 14.11
N GLU A 407 14.65 -4.85 14.36
CA GLU A 407 15.84 -4.48 13.58
C GLU A 407 15.71 -4.89 12.11
N ILE A 408 15.13 -6.07 11.85
CA ILE A 408 14.91 -6.55 10.47
C ILE A 408 13.84 -5.72 9.78
N LEU A 409 12.76 -5.37 10.49
CA LEU A 409 11.72 -4.49 9.93
C LEU A 409 12.26 -3.10 9.61
N GLU A 410 13.05 -2.51 10.52
CA GLU A 410 13.69 -1.22 10.31
C GLU A 410 14.64 -1.24 9.10
N GLU A 411 15.48 -2.27 8.99
CA GLU A 411 16.38 -2.44 7.84
C GLU A 411 15.59 -2.58 6.51
N GLY A 412 14.56 -3.43 6.47
CA GLY A 412 13.76 -3.64 5.27
C GLY A 412 13.01 -2.40 4.82
N LEU A 413 12.43 -1.64 5.77
CA LEU A 413 11.81 -0.35 5.46
C LEU A 413 12.87 0.66 5.01
N SER A 414 14.01 0.77 5.69
CA SER A 414 15.08 1.70 5.32
C SER A 414 15.61 1.47 3.90
N ARG A 415 15.80 0.21 3.50
CA ARG A 415 16.16 -0.14 2.13
C ARG A 415 15.08 0.26 1.14
N GLN A 416 13.82 -0.05 1.43
CA GLN A 416 12.70 0.37 0.59
C GLN A 416 12.65 1.89 0.42
N LEU A 417 12.88 2.66 1.49
CA LEU A 417 12.94 4.12 1.46
C LEU A 417 14.12 4.68 0.67
N ALA A 418 15.19 3.90 0.49
CA ALA A 418 16.32 4.27 -0.34
C ALA A 418 16.00 4.19 -1.85
N LEU A 419 14.82 3.68 -2.24
CA LEU A 419 14.35 3.77 -3.63
C LEU A 419 14.22 5.24 -4.05
N PRO A 420 14.69 5.59 -5.27
CA PRO A 420 14.62 6.95 -5.75
C PRO A 420 13.15 7.28 -6.01
N LYS A 421 12.62 8.27 -5.29
CA LYS A 421 11.32 8.86 -5.64
C LYS A 421 11.45 9.49 -7.02
N MET A 422 10.65 9.02 -7.97
CA MET A 422 10.64 9.59 -9.32
C MET A 422 9.80 10.87 -9.29
N TYR A 423 10.36 11.97 -9.76
CA TYR A 423 9.63 13.22 -9.94
C TYR A 423 8.65 13.07 -11.11
N THR A 424 7.47 13.69 -11.00
CA THR A 424 6.46 13.72 -12.07
C THR A 424 6.14 15.16 -12.44
N LEU A 425 5.51 15.35 -13.60
CA LEU A 425 5.11 16.68 -14.05
C LEU A 425 3.89 17.14 -13.24
N PRO A 426 4.02 18.20 -12.41
CA PRO A 426 2.91 18.67 -11.59
C PRO A 426 1.80 19.22 -12.50
N PRO A 427 0.52 18.97 -12.20
CA PRO A 427 -0.57 19.55 -12.99
C PRO A 427 -0.58 21.08 -12.84
N LEU A 428 -0.97 21.79 -13.91
CA LEU A 428 -1.17 23.24 -13.85
C LEU A 428 -2.41 23.56 -13.00
N PRO A 429 -2.37 24.64 -12.18
CA PRO A 429 -3.52 25.05 -11.38
C PRO A 429 -4.62 25.77 -12.19
N TYR A 430 -4.42 25.95 -13.49
CA TYR A 430 -5.33 26.63 -14.43
C TYR A 430 -5.18 26.04 -15.84
N ALA A 431 -6.15 26.34 -16.72
CA ALA A 431 -6.11 25.94 -18.14
C ALA A 431 -4.97 26.62 -18.91
N TYR A 432 -4.53 26.03 -20.02
CA TYR A 432 -3.34 26.51 -20.76
C TYR A 432 -3.49 27.94 -21.30
N GLU A 433 -4.70 28.34 -21.68
CA GLU A 433 -5.06 29.67 -22.18
C GLU A 433 -5.33 30.70 -21.07
N ALA A 434 -5.33 30.29 -19.80
CA ALA A 434 -5.82 31.13 -18.70
C ALA A 434 -4.96 32.38 -18.41
N LEU A 435 -3.71 32.41 -18.90
CA LEU A 435 -2.78 33.52 -18.71
C LEU A 435 -2.75 34.51 -19.89
N GLU A 436 -3.60 34.31 -20.90
CA GLU A 436 -3.74 35.25 -21.99
C GLU A 436 -4.30 36.60 -21.51
N PRO A 437 -3.87 37.73 -22.11
CA PRO A 437 -2.96 37.84 -23.24
C PRO A 437 -1.47 37.87 -22.85
N VAL A 438 -1.10 37.62 -21.59
CA VAL A 438 0.29 37.81 -21.12
C VAL A 438 1.20 36.66 -21.53
N ILE A 439 0.73 35.42 -21.42
CA ILE A 439 1.42 34.23 -21.92
C ILE A 439 0.41 33.41 -22.72
N SER A 440 0.71 33.14 -23.99
CA SER A 440 -0.18 32.40 -24.88
C SER A 440 -0.33 30.94 -24.48
N ALA A 441 -1.47 30.33 -24.85
CA ALA A 441 -1.71 28.90 -24.64
C ALA A 441 -0.62 28.02 -25.28
N GLU A 442 -0.06 28.44 -26.41
CA GLU A 442 1.02 27.74 -27.10
C GLU A 442 2.32 27.72 -26.27
N ILE A 443 2.73 28.87 -25.71
CA ILE A 443 3.87 28.93 -24.79
C ILE A 443 3.61 28.05 -23.58
N MET A 444 2.45 28.20 -22.93
CA MET A 444 2.11 27.42 -21.73
C MET A 444 2.17 25.92 -22.00
N THR A 445 1.64 25.46 -23.14
CA THR A 445 1.64 24.05 -23.53
C THR A 445 3.06 23.52 -23.69
N LEU A 446 3.90 24.23 -24.45
CA LEU A 446 5.27 23.77 -24.71
C LEU A 446 6.17 23.89 -23.47
N HIS A 447 6.06 24.99 -22.74
CA HIS A 447 6.85 25.26 -21.53
C HIS A 447 6.56 24.22 -20.45
N HIS A 448 5.29 23.85 -20.26
CA HIS A 448 4.89 22.81 -19.31
C HIS A 448 5.16 21.38 -19.84
N GLN A 449 4.55 20.98 -20.95
CA GLN A 449 4.54 19.59 -21.39
C GLN A 449 5.84 19.14 -22.07
N LYS A 450 6.69 20.07 -22.55
CA LYS A 450 7.96 19.73 -23.19
C LYS A 450 9.14 20.11 -22.31
N HIS A 451 9.29 21.38 -21.96
CA HIS A 451 10.48 21.85 -21.23
C HIS A 451 10.53 21.32 -19.80
N HIS A 452 9.47 21.54 -19.00
CA HIS A 452 9.43 21.04 -17.62
C HIS A 452 9.50 19.51 -17.56
N GLN A 453 8.76 18.81 -18.44
CA GLN A 453 8.83 17.35 -18.55
C GLN A 453 10.25 16.85 -18.88
N THR A 454 10.99 17.55 -19.74
CA THR A 454 12.37 17.18 -20.09
C THR A 454 13.31 17.30 -18.88
N TYR A 455 13.16 18.36 -18.08
CA TYR A 455 13.93 18.50 -16.83
C TYR A 455 13.64 17.34 -15.88
N ILE A 456 12.36 16.99 -15.68
CA ILE A 456 11.96 15.86 -14.84
C ILE A 456 12.56 14.53 -15.34
N ASN A 457 12.43 14.23 -16.64
CA ASN A 457 12.97 13.01 -17.23
C ASN A 457 14.48 12.89 -17.02
N ASN A 458 15.22 13.99 -17.23
CA ASN A 458 16.66 14.01 -17.07
C ASN A 458 17.10 13.98 -15.61
N LEU A 459 16.33 14.59 -14.70
CA LEU A 459 16.57 14.54 -13.25
C LEU A 459 16.41 13.11 -12.75
N ASN A 460 15.29 12.46 -13.05
CA ASN A 460 15.02 11.07 -12.69
C ASN A 460 16.13 10.14 -13.19
N ALA A 461 16.53 10.27 -14.46
CA ALA A 461 17.64 9.49 -15.01
C ALA A 461 18.97 9.74 -14.30
N ALA A 462 19.24 10.98 -13.86
CA ALA A 462 20.46 11.31 -13.12
C ALA A 462 20.44 10.77 -11.69
N LEU A 463 19.28 10.77 -11.02
CA LEU A 463 19.11 10.24 -9.67
C LEU A 463 19.21 8.71 -9.64
N SER A 464 18.63 8.01 -10.62
CA SER A 464 18.84 6.56 -10.75
C SER A 464 20.32 6.21 -10.95
N ALA A 465 21.03 6.97 -11.80
CA ALA A 465 22.46 6.78 -12.00
C ALA A 465 23.28 7.13 -10.74
N GLN A 466 22.85 8.13 -9.97
CA GLN A 466 23.50 8.52 -8.72
C GLN A 466 23.39 7.41 -7.69
N GLN A 467 22.20 6.82 -7.54
CA GLN A 467 21.97 5.71 -6.63
C GLN A 467 22.87 4.52 -6.99
N ALA A 468 22.93 4.13 -8.27
CA ALA A 468 23.81 3.06 -8.72
C ALA A 468 25.28 3.33 -8.38
N ALA A 469 25.75 4.56 -8.57
CA ALA A 469 27.11 4.99 -8.23
C ALA A 469 27.36 5.03 -6.71
N THR A 470 26.37 5.41 -5.91
CA THR A 470 26.46 5.35 -4.43
C THR A 470 26.59 3.91 -3.95
N THR A 471 25.76 3.00 -4.48
CA THR A 471 25.79 1.57 -4.12
C THR A 471 27.11 0.91 -4.48
N SER A 472 27.71 1.27 -5.62
CA SER A 472 29.03 0.77 -6.04
C SER A 472 30.21 1.54 -5.45
N ASN A 473 29.95 2.57 -4.63
CA ASN A 473 30.95 3.48 -4.09
C ASN A 473 31.85 4.14 -5.17
N ASP A 474 31.28 4.42 -6.35
CA ASP A 474 31.93 5.05 -7.50
C ASP A 474 31.90 6.58 -7.39
N ILE A 475 32.89 7.12 -6.66
CA ILE A 475 33.04 8.57 -6.47
C ILE A 475 33.17 9.34 -7.80
N PRO A 476 33.98 8.90 -8.80
CA PRO A 476 34.02 9.57 -10.11
C PRO A 476 32.66 9.70 -10.81
N ALA A 477 31.85 8.63 -10.83
CA ALA A 477 30.51 8.68 -11.41
C ALA A 477 29.60 9.65 -10.66
N LEU A 478 29.65 9.66 -9.31
CA LEU A 478 28.91 10.62 -8.50
C LEU A 478 29.29 12.07 -8.83
N LEU A 479 30.59 12.37 -8.97
CA LEU A 479 31.07 13.71 -9.33
C LEU A 479 30.58 14.14 -10.72
N ALA A 480 30.57 13.22 -11.70
CA ALA A 480 30.09 13.50 -13.06
C ALA A 480 28.58 13.83 -13.12
N LEU A 481 27.78 13.33 -12.16
CA LEU A 481 26.33 13.54 -12.12
C LEU A 481 25.92 14.86 -11.49
N GLN A 482 26.77 15.50 -10.68
CA GLN A 482 26.42 16.69 -9.91
C GLN A 482 25.83 17.81 -10.77
N GLN A 483 26.47 18.13 -11.91
CA GLN A 483 26.01 19.21 -12.78
C GLN A 483 24.66 18.87 -13.43
N LYS A 484 24.43 17.60 -13.79
CA LYS A 484 23.18 17.15 -14.39
C LYS A 484 22.02 17.21 -13.38
N ILE A 485 22.27 16.79 -12.15
CA ILE A 485 21.30 16.88 -11.05
C ILE A 485 21.00 18.36 -10.75
N LYS A 486 22.04 19.20 -10.63
CA LYS A 486 21.87 20.63 -10.36
C LYS A 486 20.99 21.31 -11.41
N PHE A 487 21.29 21.10 -12.70
CA PHE A 487 20.57 21.75 -13.79
C PHE A 487 19.12 21.27 -13.92
N ASN A 488 18.89 19.95 -13.92
CA ASN A 488 17.54 19.41 -14.11
C ASN A 488 16.69 19.48 -12.84
N GLY A 489 17.31 19.34 -11.67
CA GLY A 489 16.70 19.53 -10.36
C GLY A 489 16.24 20.97 -10.18
N GLY A 490 17.12 21.93 -10.43
CA GLY A 490 16.76 23.34 -10.40
C GLY A 490 15.70 23.70 -11.45
N GLY A 491 15.76 23.09 -12.64
CA GLY A 491 14.69 23.20 -13.65
C GLY A 491 13.34 22.73 -13.11
N HIS A 492 13.27 21.56 -12.48
CA HIS A 492 12.03 21.07 -11.88
C HIS A 492 11.52 21.98 -10.74
N ILE A 493 12.40 22.38 -9.81
CA ILE A 493 12.06 23.25 -8.68
C ILE A 493 11.51 24.58 -9.18
N ASN A 494 12.25 25.25 -10.07
CA ASN A 494 11.92 26.59 -10.52
C ASN A 494 10.57 26.63 -11.24
N HIS A 495 10.29 25.66 -12.11
CA HIS A 495 9.02 25.60 -12.85
C HIS A 495 7.85 25.21 -11.93
N SER A 496 8.05 24.26 -11.01
CA SER A 496 7.03 23.91 -10.01
C SER A 496 6.61 25.13 -9.16
N HIS A 497 7.55 26.03 -8.86
CA HIS A 497 7.23 27.33 -8.27
C HIS A 497 6.53 28.27 -9.26
N PHE A 498 7.05 28.39 -10.47
CA PHE A 498 6.57 29.31 -11.51
C PHE A 498 5.09 29.12 -11.79
N TRP A 499 4.60 27.90 -12.00
CA TRP A 499 3.19 27.66 -12.32
C TRP A 499 2.25 28.18 -11.24
N ARG A 500 2.62 28.03 -9.97
CA ARG A 500 1.85 28.51 -8.82
C ARG A 500 2.01 30.01 -8.57
N ASN A 501 3.05 30.64 -9.12
CA ASN A 501 3.28 32.09 -9.00
C ASN A 501 2.38 32.89 -9.95
N LEU A 502 1.65 32.24 -10.84
CA LEU A 502 0.82 32.90 -11.83
C LEU A 502 -0.67 32.66 -11.54
N ALA A 503 -1.48 33.60 -11.98
CA ALA A 503 -2.95 33.55 -11.91
C ALA A 503 -3.54 34.29 -13.13
N PRO A 504 -4.77 33.97 -13.55
CA PRO A 504 -5.41 34.63 -14.67
C PRO A 504 -5.45 36.15 -14.53
N ALA A 505 -5.18 36.87 -15.63
CA ALA A 505 -5.12 38.33 -15.61
C ALA A 505 -6.46 38.93 -15.14
N GLY A 506 -6.40 39.83 -14.15
CA GLY A 506 -7.60 40.48 -13.60
C GLY A 506 -8.37 39.64 -12.57
N SER A 507 -7.88 38.43 -12.22
CA SER A 507 -8.42 37.67 -11.10
C SER A 507 -8.12 38.36 -9.76
N ALA A 508 -8.86 38.00 -8.70
CA ALA A 508 -8.67 38.59 -7.37
C ALA A 508 -7.24 38.36 -6.84
N GLU A 509 -6.65 37.21 -7.18
CA GLU A 509 -5.28 36.80 -6.80
C GLU A 509 -4.20 37.72 -7.39
N THR A 510 -4.48 38.39 -8.51
CA THR A 510 -3.54 39.33 -9.15
C THR A 510 -3.57 40.74 -8.54
N ASN A 511 -4.50 41.03 -7.62
CA ASN A 511 -4.60 42.31 -6.96
C ASN A 511 -3.88 42.32 -5.60
N ILE A 512 -2.64 42.81 -5.58
CA ILE A 512 -1.81 42.91 -4.38
C ILE A 512 -2.51 43.63 -3.20
N ASN A 513 -3.36 44.63 -3.49
CA ASN A 513 -4.07 45.39 -2.45
C ASN A 513 -5.18 44.58 -1.79
N ALA A 514 -5.72 43.58 -2.48
CA ALA A 514 -6.83 42.77 -1.99
C ALA A 514 -6.34 41.53 -1.22
N VAL A 515 -5.28 40.88 -1.70
CA VAL A 515 -4.89 39.54 -1.21
C VAL A 515 -3.54 39.46 -0.51
N ALA A 516 -2.74 40.54 -0.50
CA ALA A 516 -1.35 40.47 -0.05
C ALA A 516 -0.90 41.68 0.81
N PRO A 517 -1.61 41.96 1.91
CA PRO A 517 -1.37 43.16 2.72
C PRO A 517 0.03 43.17 3.38
N ASN A 518 0.53 42.02 3.85
CA ASN A 518 1.79 41.99 4.62
C ASN A 518 3.01 42.12 3.71
N ILE A 519 3.02 41.42 2.57
CA ILE A 519 4.11 41.57 1.60
C ILE A 519 4.10 42.96 0.97
N LYS A 520 2.91 43.53 0.68
CA LYS A 520 2.79 44.90 0.18
C LYS A 520 3.44 45.90 1.14
N ALA A 521 3.09 45.85 2.41
CA ALA A 521 3.67 46.74 3.42
C ALA A 521 5.20 46.58 3.51
N SER A 522 5.69 45.34 3.45
CA SER A 522 7.13 45.05 3.48
C SER A 522 7.86 45.57 2.23
N ILE A 523 7.22 45.49 1.07
CA ILE A 523 7.72 46.08 -0.18
C ILE A 523 7.78 47.60 -0.05
N GLU A 524 6.73 48.25 0.44
CA GLU A 524 6.67 49.70 0.61
C GLU A 524 7.71 50.21 1.61
N VAL A 525 8.02 49.44 2.66
CA VAL A 525 9.12 49.76 3.59
C VAL A 525 10.49 49.76 2.88
N LYS A 526 10.75 48.78 2.01
CA LYS A 526 12.07 48.64 1.37
C LYS A 526 12.24 49.51 0.11
N TRP A 527 11.23 49.58 -0.74
CA TRP A 527 11.30 50.25 -2.05
C TRP A 527 10.50 51.57 -2.10
N GLY A 528 9.79 51.93 -1.04
CA GLY A 528 8.97 53.15 -0.95
C GLY A 528 7.60 53.03 -1.62
N SER A 529 7.49 52.25 -2.68
CA SER A 529 6.21 51.92 -3.34
C SER A 529 6.29 50.59 -4.07
N VAL A 530 5.14 49.98 -4.36
CA VAL A 530 5.05 48.77 -5.20
C VAL A 530 5.56 49.05 -6.62
N ASP A 531 5.28 50.24 -7.18
CA ASP A 531 5.77 50.62 -8.51
C ASP A 531 7.29 50.70 -8.58
N ASN A 532 7.93 51.25 -7.53
CA ASN A 532 9.39 51.30 -7.44
C ASN A 532 9.99 49.89 -7.38
N PHE A 533 9.38 49.00 -6.60
CA PHE A 533 9.78 47.59 -6.54
C PHE A 533 9.67 46.91 -7.91
N ILE A 534 8.53 47.06 -8.58
CA ILE A 534 8.31 46.51 -9.93
C ILE A 534 9.36 47.05 -10.90
N ASN A 535 9.66 48.34 -10.87
CA ASN A 535 10.67 48.94 -11.74
C ASN A 535 12.08 48.40 -11.46
N ASP A 536 12.47 48.29 -10.19
CA ASP A 536 13.77 47.73 -9.79
C ASP A 536 13.91 46.25 -10.21
N PHE A 537 12.83 45.48 -10.06
CA PHE A 537 12.78 44.09 -10.49
C PHE A 537 12.85 43.95 -12.02
N LYS A 538 12.13 44.81 -12.77
CA LYS A 538 12.21 44.84 -14.25
C LYS A 538 13.63 45.13 -14.73
N GLN A 539 14.32 46.11 -14.13
CA GLN A 539 15.71 46.41 -14.47
C GLN A 539 16.62 45.21 -14.18
N THR A 540 16.39 44.53 -13.07
CA THR A 540 17.14 43.31 -12.71
C THR A 540 16.91 42.18 -13.72
N LEU A 541 15.66 41.92 -14.14
CA LEU A 541 15.34 40.92 -15.17
C LEU A 541 15.99 41.23 -16.53
N LEU A 542 15.99 42.49 -16.93
CA LEU A 542 16.62 42.94 -18.18
C LEU A 542 18.15 42.86 -18.11
N GLY A 543 18.75 42.94 -16.92
CA GLY A 543 20.18 42.75 -16.69
C GLY A 543 20.66 41.31 -16.84
N ILE A 544 19.76 40.32 -16.85
CA ILE A 544 20.13 38.90 -17.03
C ILE A 544 20.61 38.68 -18.47
N GLN A 545 21.89 38.35 -18.59
CA GLN A 545 22.52 37.95 -19.86
C GLN A 545 22.36 36.46 -20.08
N GLY A 546 21.82 36.07 -21.25
CA GLY A 546 21.49 34.69 -21.55
C GLY A 546 20.26 34.20 -20.77
N SER A 547 20.31 32.96 -20.33
CA SER A 547 19.22 32.30 -19.61
C SER A 547 19.35 32.43 -18.09
N GLY A 548 18.22 32.52 -17.41
CA GLY A 548 18.20 32.59 -15.95
C GLY A 548 16.82 32.91 -15.39
N TRP A 549 16.80 33.25 -14.12
CA TRP A 549 15.60 33.56 -13.36
C TRP A 549 15.81 34.81 -12.51
N GLY A 550 14.77 35.62 -12.34
CA GLY A 550 14.73 36.67 -11.32
C GLY A 550 13.77 36.29 -10.21
N TRP A 551 14.18 36.52 -8.96
CA TRP A 551 13.45 36.07 -7.77
C TRP A 551 13.22 37.20 -6.79
N LEU A 552 12.04 37.22 -6.18
CA LEU A 552 11.82 37.91 -4.91
C LEU A 552 12.01 36.89 -3.79
N ILE A 553 12.91 37.20 -2.86
CA ILE A 553 13.24 36.33 -1.73
C ILE A 553 13.08 37.06 -0.40
N VAL A 554 12.88 36.29 0.67
CA VAL A 554 13.14 36.74 2.04
C VAL A 554 14.47 36.15 2.48
N LYS A 555 15.41 37.01 2.86
CA LYS A 555 16.65 36.60 3.53
C LYS A 555 16.49 36.74 5.03
N GLN A 556 16.73 35.66 5.75
CA GLN A 556 16.72 35.61 7.21
C GLN A 556 18.14 35.88 7.73
N GLY A 557 18.26 36.80 8.69
CA GLY A 557 19.50 37.03 9.43
C GLY A 557 19.71 36.00 10.53
N PRO A 558 20.82 36.09 11.30
CA PRO A 558 21.13 35.13 12.36
C PRO A 558 19.96 34.94 13.33
N ALA A 559 19.68 33.70 13.72
CA ALA A 559 18.54 33.30 14.55
C ALA A 559 18.36 34.15 15.83
N GLU A 560 19.48 34.64 16.38
CA GLU A 560 19.57 35.48 17.57
C GLU A 560 18.97 36.90 17.39
N LYS A 561 18.96 37.43 16.15
CA LYS A 561 18.54 38.81 15.86
C LYS A 561 17.20 38.92 15.14
N LYS A 562 16.64 37.83 14.61
CA LYS A 562 15.37 37.77 13.87
C LYS A 562 15.19 38.88 12.81
N THR A 563 16.29 39.38 12.24
CA THR A 563 16.24 40.39 11.18
C THR A 563 15.88 39.73 9.85
N ARG A 564 14.98 40.30 9.06
CA ARG A 564 14.58 39.78 7.75
C ARG A 564 14.64 40.90 6.71
N SER A 565 15.15 40.61 5.52
CA SER A 565 15.18 41.53 4.39
C SER A 565 14.55 40.90 3.15
N LEU A 566 13.66 41.64 2.49
CA LEU A 566 13.26 41.29 1.12
C LEU A 566 14.41 41.59 0.18
N GLU A 567 14.74 40.73 -0.77
CA GLU A 567 15.80 40.97 -1.76
C GLU A 567 15.36 40.51 -3.15
N ILE A 568 15.83 41.21 -4.18
CA ILE A 568 15.71 40.76 -5.57
C ILE A 568 17.04 40.13 -5.92
N VAL A 569 17.01 38.87 -6.35
CA VAL A 569 18.21 38.12 -6.75
C VAL A 569 18.00 37.48 -8.11
N THR A 570 19.10 37.13 -8.76
CA THR A 570 19.06 36.39 -10.03
C THR A 570 19.82 35.08 -9.89
N THR A 571 19.36 34.06 -10.62
CA THR A 571 20.07 32.80 -10.77
C THR A 571 20.33 32.53 -12.24
N LYS A 572 21.49 31.95 -12.54
CA LYS A 572 21.90 31.63 -13.91
C LYS A 572 21.28 30.31 -14.35
N ASP A 573 20.91 30.22 -15.63
CA ASP A 573 20.40 29.00 -16.25
C ASP A 573 19.21 28.41 -15.46
N GLN A 574 19.34 27.19 -14.96
CA GLN A 574 18.32 26.53 -14.12
C GLN A 574 18.74 26.44 -12.65
N ASP A 575 19.74 27.21 -12.22
CA ASP A 575 20.09 27.27 -10.80
C ASP A 575 18.87 27.75 -10.00
N SER A 576 18.58 27.08 -8.88
CA SER A 576 17.48 27.46 -7.98
C SER A 576 18.00 28.27 -6.80
N VAL A 577 17.12 29.05 -6.18
CA VAL A 577 17.41 29.74 -4.92
C VAL A 577 17.31 28.73 -3.79
N VAL A 578 18.44 28.10 -3.45
CA VAL A 578 18.53 27.13 -2.35
C VAL A 578 19.63 27.58 -1.40
N ALA A 579 19.29 27.77 -0.13
CA ALA A 579 20.25 28.00 0.95
C ALA A 579 20.38 26.71 1.78
N PRO A 580 21.60 26.24 2.11
CA PRO A 580 21.80 25.02 2.90
C PRO A 580 21.14 25.03 4.28
N ASP A 581 20.82 26.21 4.80
CA ASP A 581 20.32 26.49 6.14
C ASP A 581 18.91 27.12 6.14
N GLU A 582 18.19 27.06 5.02
CA GLU A 582 16.85 27.66 4.84
C GLU A 582 16.81 29.18 5.13
N SER A 583 17.97 29.85 5.16
CA SER A 583 18.07 31.29 5.39
C SER A 583 17.47 32.12 4.26
N VAL A 584 17.05 31.49 3.16
CA VAL A 584 16.43 32.15 2.01
C VAL A 584 15.12 31.47 1.65
N VAL A 585 14.04 32.24 1.62
CA VAL A 585 12.71 31.77 1.20
C VAL A 585 12.34 32.42 -0.14
N PRO A 586 12.23 31.66 -1.25
CA PRO A 586 11.75 32.19 -2.51
C PRO A 586 10.25 32.47 -2.44
N LEU A 587 9.86 33.72 -2.67
CA LEU A 587 8.46 34.13 -2.68
C LEU A 587 7.84 33.92 -4.05
N PHE A 588 8.48 34.45 -5.10
CA PHE A 588 8.16 34.12 -6.49
C PHE A 588 9.40 34.26 -7.37
N GLY A 589 9.33 33.65 -8.55
CA GLY A 589 10.35 33.74 -9.60
C GLY A 589 9.72 33.98 -10.96
N VAL A 590 10.44 34.70 -11.81
CA VAL A 590 10.11 34.94 -13.23
C VAL A 590 11.14 34.23 -14.09
N ASP A 591 10.65 33.34 -14.96
CA ASP A 591 11.49 32.62 -15.93
C ASP A 591 11.92 33.59 -17.05
N MET A 592 13.23 33.71 -17.25
CA MET A 592 13.83 34.54 -18.30
C MET A 592 14.52 33.71 -19.39
N TRP A 593 14.24 32.41 -19.47
CA TRP A 593 14.56 31.59 -20.63
C TRP A 593 13.73 31.98 -21.85
N GLU A 594 14.30 31.86 -23.05
CA GLU A 594 13.62 32.20 -24.31
C GLU A 594 12.30 31.41 -24.49
N HIS A 595 12.23 30.16 -24.03
CA HIS A 595 11.01 29.35 -24.11
C HIS A 595 9.82 29.99 -23.38
N ALA A 596 10.05 30.88 -22.41
CA ALA A 596 9.00 31.47 -21.59
C ALA A 596 8.27 32.63 -22.29
N TYR A 597 8.86 33.20 -23.35
CA TYR A 597 8.31 34.41 -23.98
C TYR A 597 8.48 34.49 -25.50
N TYR A 598 9.44 33.77 -26.10
CA TYR A 598 9.87 34.05 -27.46
C TYR A 598 8.79 33.86 -28.52
N LEU A 599 7.91 32.85 -28.38
CA LEU A 599 6.86 32.61 -29.38
C LEU A 599 5.84 33.75 -29.50
N GLN A 600 5.71 34.58 -28.46
CA GLN A 600 4.76 35.70 -28.43
C GLN A 600 5.45 37.06 -28.54
N TYR A 601 6.59 37.22 -27.87
CA TYR A 601 7.30 38.50 -27.78
C TYR A 601 8.50 38.59 -28.74
N LEU A 602 8.89 37.48 -29.37
CA LEU A 602 10.07 37.38 -30.24
C LEU A 602 11.31 37.98 -29.55
N ASN A 603 11.99 38.92 -30.21
CA ASN A 603 13.15 39.62 -29.66
C ASN A 603 12.78 40.72 -28.64
N ASN A 604 11.50 41.03 -28.42
CA ASN A 604 11.06 42.05 -27.47
C ASN A 604 10.93 41.51 -26.03
N LYS A 605 12.06 41.07 -25.45
CA LYS A 605 12.15 40.62 -24.04
C LYS A 605 11.58 41.64 -23.05
N ALA A 606 11.72 42.93 -23.33
CA ALA A 606 11.17 44.01 -22.50
C ALA A 606 9.64 44.06 -22.48
N GLY A 607 8.98 43.61 -23.55
CA GLY A 607 7.53 43.45 -23.60
C GLY A 607 7.04 42.44 -22.57
N TYR A 608 7.64 41.24 -22.55
CA TYR A 608 7.30 40.20 -21.57
C TYR A 608 7.53 40.66 -20.12
N VAL A 609 8.70 41.25 -19.84
CA VAL A 609 9.05 41.79 -18.51
C VAL A 609 8.08 42.89 -18.06
N THR A 610 7.47 43.60 -19.00
CA THR A 610 6.46 44.62 -18.71
C THR A 610 5.12 43.99 -18.34
N GLU A 611 4.70 42.95 -19.08
CA GLU A 611 3.36 42.36 -19.00
C GLU A 611 3.21 41.32 -17.87
N ILE A 612 4.28 40.61 -17.50
CA ILE A 612 4.26 39.50 -16.51
C ILE A 612 3.62 39.88 -15.16
N TRP A 613 3.71 41.14 -14.76
CA TRP A 613 3.16 41.66 -13.51
C TRP A 613 1.63 41.60 -13.42
N LYS A 614 0.94 41.53 -14.56
CA LYS A 614 -0.52 41.43 -14.63
C LYS A 614 -1.07 40.07 -14.20
N ILE A 615 -0.20 39.05 -14.17
CA ILE A 615 -0.57 37.67 -13.85
C ILE A 615 0.16 37.11 -12.63
N ILE A 616 0.87 37.95 -11.86
CA ILE A 616 1.50 37.48 -10.61
C ILE A 616 0.42 37.16 -9.58
N ASN A 617 0.47 35.95 -9.04
CA ASN A 617 -0.41 35.46 -7.99
C ASN A 617 0.07 35.97 -6.61
N TRP A 618 -0.37 37.15 -6.23
CA TRP A 618 0.00 37.78 -4.97
C TRP A 618 -0.51 37.03 -3.74
N LYS A 619 -1.59 36.25 -3.87
CA LYS A 619 -2.09 35.38 -2.80
C LYS A 619 -1.05 34.32 -2.42
N VAL A 620 -0.47 33.63 -3.40
CA VAL A 620 0.58 32.62 -3.15
C VAL A 620 1.85 33.27 -2.60
N VAL A 621 2.20 34.47 -3.09
CA VAL A 621 3.33 35.25 -2.56
C VAL A 621 3.13 35.58 -1.08
N GLU A 622 1.94 36.06 -0.70
CA GLU A 622 1.57 36.35 0.69
C GLU A 622 1.64 35.09 1.55
N GLU A 623 1.06 33.97 1.10
CA GLU A 623 1.09 32.70 1.85
C GLU A 623 2.51 32.20 2.10
N ARG A 624 3.42 32.34 1.13
CA ARG A 624 4.84 31.97 1.29
C ARG A 624 5.56 32.94 2.22
N PHE A 625 5.26 34.23 2.11
CA PHE A 625 5.79 35.24 3.02
C PHE A 625 5.37 34.95 4.46
N SER A 626 4.08 34.66 4.72
CA SER A 626 3.55 34.34 6.04
C SER A 626 4.08 33.02 6.60
N ARG A 627 4.22 31.96 5.79
CA ARG A 627 4.82 30.69 6.24
C ARG A 627 6.31 30.81 6.54
N GLY A 628 7.06 31.50 5.67
CA GLY A 628 8.45 31.87 5.93
C GLY A 628 8.61 32.71 7.20
N ILE A 629 7.56 33.45 7.60
CA ILE A 629 7.54 34.18 8.87
C ILE A 629 7.40 33.26 10.09
N GLN A 630 6.71 32.13 9.98
CA GLN A 630 6.40 31.21 11.08
C GLN A 630 7.45 30.10 11.29
N GLY A 631 8.42 29.95 10.38
CA GLY A 631 9.50 28.96 10.51
C GLY A 631 9.13 27.54 10.07
N GLU A 632 7.98 27.37 9.43
CA GLU A 632 7.56 26.12 8.80
C GLU A 632 8.08 26.10 7.35
N VAL A 633 9.34 25.75 7.16
CA VAL A 633 9.95 25.69 5.82
C VAL A 633 10.18 24.22 5.44
N SER A 634 9.09 23.48 5.29
CA SER A 634 9.11 22.18 4.61
C SER A 634 8.74 22.40 3.15
N PHE A 635 9.74 22.42 2.27
CA PHE A 635 9.51 22.43 0.82
C PHE A 635 9.29 20.98 0.35
N GLN A 636 8.09 20.45 0.56
CA GLN A 636 7.65 19.26 -0.17
C GLN A 636 7.27 19.66 -1.60
N LEU A 637 8.06 19.20 -2.57
CA LEU A 637 7.70 19.15 -3.99
C LEU A 637 6.79 17.95 -4.26
#